data_AF-A0A740VH65-F1
#
_entry.id   AF-A0A740VH65-F1
#
_cell.length_a   1.000
_cell.length_b   1.000
_cell.length_c   1.000
_cell.angle_alpha   90.00
_cell.angle_beta   90.00
_cell.angle_gamma   90.00
#
_symmetry.space_group_name_H-M   'P 1'
#
loop_
_entity.id
_entity.type
_entity.pdbx_description
1 polymer ?
#
loop_
_entity_poly.entity_id
_entity_poly.type
_entity_poly.pdbx_seq_one_letter_code
_entity_poly.pdbx_strand_id
1 'polypeptide(L)'
;MWPVGDYSGRIAPTASEAFPAANTSYYTLWQTWASEAVVGAGEQRDIAVERLCACLCNKESMLDLAGLNLRTLPLLPECVSTLNVSNNHLSALPNLPEGLTDLNCAGNTLTSLSALPPSLQLLDCSQNNLPELQNLPPSLTALNCSTNKLKDLPYLPYTLKSLDCSGNAIIALPELPDSLEMLDCSGNLLEILPDLPTSLQSLNCSVNKLIGFPFMPFSLRILNCSYNELTGLPPFPDSLINLDISYNEFKSLPQLPPSLATFICTGNPLYELPALPSSLQILTCASTSLTALPPLPSTLQELYCQNNDIILLPELPASLTDLNCSNNYVVRMPALPDSLISLDCSYNRLETLAVLPHSLQLMIVIHNRLIVLPQLPESLRFLNCSSNRLTALPALPDALDSLYCHTNELEILPTLPNGLQELGYNGNPLATLPVLPASLINLNNDPFAGGATAPLQLIQSIEYWFPLSQRAEMLTRFESIASEENADIFSGFLNRLRHRYREPQYEGFRSQVKECLIRLVDNPELRERLFMCAYESTQTCDDRISLTWNMMRVAEMVFTVEQEGHEGNLPEMVDIARQVFRIEMLTDIATRKIQQLQRIHNTFDEDLEVMLGLQTQLRDTLCLTHVAPDMYFFRFSQLTEIDVKTAERQVRIAENRQFESWLNNWEPWQMLLKRIDPLWYEKAMDEKYAFVNGPDFQNRLDEKFQLHQVPPEIRDDTSHILGKIVIAEKTQEIFANQTRKILEAKEQSSLLEPTWTE
;
A
#
# COMPACT_ATOMS: atom_id res chain seq x y z
N MET A 1 -23.99 18.64 -15.02
CA MET A 1 -24.36 19.30 -13.74
C MET A 1 -25.75 18.83 -13.33
N TRP A 2 -25.86 17.70 -12.64
CA TRP A 2 -27.00 17.53 -11.75
C TRP A 2 -26.80 18.44 -10.55
N PRO A 3 -27.87 18.96 -9.94
CA PRO A 3 -27.77 19.34 -8.53
C PRO A 3 -27.48 18.06 -7.76
N VAL A 4 -26.20 17.83 -7.43
CA VAL A 4 -25.81 16.94 -6.33
C VAL A 4 -26.30 17.63 -5.08
N GLY A 5 -27.59 17.45 -4.80
CA GLY A 5 -28.22 17.98 -3.62
C GLY A 5 -27.81 17.12 -2.45
N ASP A 6 -26.89 17.64 -1.65
CA ASP A 6 -26.64 17.17 -0.30
C ASP A 6 -27.87 17.49 0.55
N TYR A 7 -28.93 16.67 0.41
CA TYR A 7 -30.19 16.84 1.13
C TYR A 7 -30.21 15.95 2.36
N SER A 8 -29.40 16.32 3.35
CA SER A 8 -29.48 15.80 4.72
C SER A 8 -30.69 16.39 5.49
N GLY A 9 -31.85 16.47 4.83
CA GLY A 9 -33.10 16.89 5.43
C GLY A 9 -33.73 15.76 6.24
N ARG A 10 -33.30 15.58 7.49
CA ARG A 10 -34.11 14.87 8.49
C ARG A 10 -35.44 15.61 8.64
N ILE A 11 -36.50 15.10 8.02
CA ILE A 11 -37.86 15.50 8.36
C ILE A 11 -38.12 14.97 9.78
N ALA A 12 -38.19 15.89 10.75
CA ALA A 12 -38.59 15.56 12.10
C ALA A 12 -40.08 15.16 12.11
N PRO A 13 -40.47 14.13 12.87
CA PRO A 13 -41.84 13.66 12.90
C PRO A 13 -42.71 14.65 13.68
N THR A 14 -43.63 15.35 12.99
CA THR A 14 -44.77 15.99 13.65
C THR A 14 -45.95 15.03 13.63
N ALA A 15 -46.50 14.81 14.82
CA ALA A 15 -47.42 13.75 15.17
C ALA A 15 -48.74 13.72 14.39
N SER A 16 -49.24 12.50 14.17
CA SER A 16 -50.65 12.07 14.31
C SER A 16 -51.71 13.07 13.83
N GLU A 17 -51.89 13.19 12.51
CA GLU A 17 -53.18 13.55 11.92
C GLU A 17 -53.83 12.28 11.35
N ALA A 18 -55.10 12.05 11.70
CA ALA A 18 -55.84 10.88 11.27
C ALA A 18 -55.98 10.85 9.74
N PHE A 19 -55.58 9.74 9.11
CA PHE A 19 -55.73 9.51 7.66
C PHE A 19 -57.20 9.66 7.23
N PRO A 20 -57.52 10.55 6.26
CA PRO A 20 -58.89 10.71 5.77
C PRO A 20 -59.46 9.41 5.19
N ALA A 21 -60.77 9.18 5.35
CA ALA A 21 -61.44 7.96 4.89
C ALA A 21 -61.29 7.65 3.38
N ALA A 22 -61.10 8.68 2.55
CA ALA A 22 -60.83 8.53 1.11
C ALA A 22 -59.40 8.01 0.80
N ASN A 23 -58.46 8.19 1.73
CA ASN A 23 -57.06 7.77 1.60
C ASN A 23 -56.77 6.44 2.34
N THR A 24 -57.75 5.88 3.06
CA THR A 24 -57.63 4.60 3.78
C THR A 24 -57.26 3.43 2.84
N SER A 25 -57.57 3.54 1.54
CA SER A 25 -57.17 2.56 0.53
C SER A 25 -55.64 2.52 0.31
N TYR A 26 -54.97 3.68 0.21
CA TYR A 26 -53.51 3.75 0.05
C TYR A 26 -52.79 3.23 1.31
N TYR A 27 -53.23 3.68 2.48
CA TYR A 27 -52.62 3.28 3.76
C TYR A 27 -52.66 1.75 3.96
N THR A 28 -53.79 1.11 3.64
CA THR A 28 -53.92 -0.35 3.77
C THR A 28 -53.00 -1.09 2.80
N LEU A 29 -52.86 -0.61 1.56
CA LEU A 29 -51.95 -1.19 0.57
C LEU A 29 -50.48 -1.05 0.99
N TRP A 30 -50.09 0.11 1.50
CA TRP A 30 -48.73 0.37 1.98
C TRP A 30 -48.37 -0.46 3.21
N GLN A 31 -49.28 -0.62 4.16
CA GLN A 31 -49.08 -1.50 5.31
C GLN A 31 -48.93 -2.97 4.91
N THR A 32 -49.72 -3.42 3.92
CA THR A 32 -49.58 -4.76 3.35
C THR A 32 -48.20 -4.93 2.72
N TRP A 33 -47.77 -3.99 1.88
CA TRP A 33 -46.43 -3.99 1.28
C TRP A 33 -45.31 -3.95 2.32
N ALA A 34 -45.46 -3.19 3.41
CA ALA A 34 -44.46 -3.15 4.49
C ALA A 34 -44.34 -4.50 5.21
N SER A 35 -45.46 -5.22 5.39
CA SER A 35 -45.46 -6.54 6.01
C SER A 35 -44.79 -7.64 5.16
N GLU A 36 -44.61 -7.39 3.86
CA GLU A 36 -43.96 -8.30 2.91
C GLU A 36 -42.43 -8.11 2.84
N ALA A 37 -41.83 -7.33 3.75
CA ALA A 37 -40.38 -7.13 3.80
C ALA A 37 -39.63 -8.46 4.01
N VAL A 38 -38.55 -8.67 3.26
CA VAL A 38 -37.75 -9.89 3.40
C VAL A 38 -36.96 -9.84 4.72
N VAL A 39 -37.21 -10.81 5.60
CA VAL A 39 -36.52 -10.90 6.90
C VAL A 39 -35.01 -11.00 6.70
N GLY A 40 -34.25 -10.13 7.37
CA GLY A 40 -32.79 -10.08 7.29
C GLY A 40 -32.22 -9.30 6.09
N ALA A 41 -33.06 -8.77 5.20
CA ALA A 41 -32.61 -7.97 4.06
C ALA A 41 -32.35 -6.48 4.39
N GLY A 42 -32.63 -6.04 5.62
CA GLY A 42 -32.38 -4.66 6.06
C GLY A 42 -33.29 -3.61 5.41
N GLU A 43 -34.44 -4.01 4.84
CA GLU A 43 -35.39 -3.10 4.19
C GLU A 43 -36.09 -2.21 5.23
N GLN A 44 -36.04 -0.90 5.03
CA GLN A 44 -36.69 0.11 5.88
C GLN A 44 -38.07 0.50 5.32
N ARG A 45 -38.95 -0.50 5.10
CA ARG A 45 -40.27 -0.28 4.50
C ARG A 45 -41.21 0.51 5.42
N ASP A 46 -41.06 0.38 6.73
CA ASP A 46 -41.78 1.18 7.73
C ASP A 46 -41.53 2.68 7.54
N ILE A 47 -40.26 3.09 7.44
CA ILE A 47 -39.88 4.48 7.15
C ILE A 47 -40.41 4.92 5.78
N ALA A 48 -40.36 4.04 4.77
CA ALA A 48 -40.91 4.35 3.45
C ALA A 48 -42.43 4.61 3.50
N VAL A 49 -43.19 3.81 4.28
CA VAL A 49 -44.63 4.04 4.49
C VAL A 49 -44.88 5.36 5.20
N GLU A 50 -44.09 5.72 6.21
CA GLU A 50 -44.21 7.02 6.88
C GLU A 50 -44.02 8.19 5.90
N ARG A 51 -43.01 8.11 5.03
CA ARG A 51 -42.75 9.14 4.00
C ARG A 51 -43.85 9.21 2.94
N LEU A 52 -44.33 8.07 2.45
CA LEU A 52 -45.48 7.99 1.54
C LEU A 52 -46.72 8.61 2.17
N CYS A 53 -46.93 8.36 3.45
CA CYS A 53 -48.05 8.90 4.21
C CYS A 53 -47.98 10.42 4.37
N ALA A 54 -46.82 10.93 4.78
CA ALA A 54 -46.57 12.36 4.88
C ALA A 54 -46.78 13.07 3.54
N CYS A 55 -46.21 12.52 2.46
CA CYS A 55 -46.35 13.06 1.11
C CYS A 55 -47.82 13.19 0.69
N LEU A 56 -48.63 12.14 0.88
CA LEU A 56 -50.05 12.17 0.50
C LEU A 56 -50.90 13.09 1.40
N CYS A 57 -50.66 13.11 2.71
CA CYS A 57 -51.40 13.98 3.65
C CYS A 57 -51.09 15.46 3.41
N ASN A 58 -49.83 15.79 3.16
CA ASN A 58 -49.36 17.16 2.94
C ASN A 58 -49.51 17.61 1.48
N LYS A 59 -49.85 16.69 0.56
CA LYS A 59 -49.85 16.90 -0.90
C LYS A 59 -48.51 17.43 -1.41
N GLU A 60 -47.43 16.85 -0.90
CA GLU A 60 -46.09 17.17 -1.35
C GLU A 60 -45.90 16.70 -2.78
N SER A 61 -45.24 17.52 -3.58
CA SER A 61 -44.89 17.20 -4.96
C SER A 61 -43.62 16.37 -5.06
N MET A 62 -42.84 16.29 -3.99
CA MET A 62 -41.59 15.55 -3.90
C MET A 62 -41.74 14.36 -2.95
N LEU A 63 -41.24 13.20 -3.38
CA LEU A 63 -41.18 11.99 -2.58
C LEU A 63 -39.77 11.41 -2.65
N ASP A 64 -39.12 11.32 -1.49
CA ASP A 64 -37.77 10.75 -1.36
C ASP A 64 -37.78 9.45 -0.56
N LEU A 65 -37.43 8.36 -1.22
CA LEU A 65 -37.31 7.00 -0.69
C LEU A 65 -35.89 6.43 -0.90
N ALA A 66 -34.88 7.28 -1.08
CA ALA A 66 -33.51 6.85 -1.31
C ALA A 66 -32.85 6.20 -0.08
N GLY A 67 -31.96 5.24 -0.31
CA GLY A 67 -31.11 4.65 0.74
C GLY A 67 -31.84 3.77 1.78
N LEU A 68 -33.03 3.25 1.44
CA LEU A 68 -33.89 2.49 2.36
C LEU A 68 -33.75 0.96 2.17
N ASN A 69 -32.77 0.51 1.38
CA ASN A 69 -32.52 -0.88 0.99
C ASN A 69 -33.73 -1.59 0.35
N LEU A 70 -34.66 -0.83 -0.24
CA LEU A 70 -35.93 -1.36 -0.78
C LEU A 70 -35.69 -2.29 -1.97
N ARG A 71 -36.41 -3.41 -2.02
CA ARG A 71 -36.37 -4.36 -3.15
C ARG A 71 -37.53 -4.20 -4.14
N THR A 72 -38.65 -3.65 -3.66
CA THR A 72 -39.83 -3.32 -4.46
C THR A 72 -40.38 -1.98 -4.02
N LEU A 73 -41.23 -1.35 -4.84
CA LEU A 73 -41.98 -0.16 -4.47
C LEU A 73 -43.49 -0.45 -4.53
N PRO A 74 -44.30 0.18 -3.65
CA PRO A 74 -45.75 0.10 -3.72
C PRO A 74 -46.32 1.06 -4.78
N LEU A 75 -47.64 1.10 -4.90
CA LEU A 75 -48.34 2.14 -5.66
C LEU A 75 -48.02 3.52 -5.09
N LEU A 76 -47.67 4.46 -5.97
CA LEU A 76 -47.26 5.81 -5.61
C LEU A 76 -48.44 6.81 -5.66
N PRO A 77 -48.42 7.89 -4.87
CA PRO A 77 -49.42 8.95 -4.96
C PRO A 77 -49.36 9.71 -6.30
N GLU A 78 -50.51 9.96 -6.92
CA GLU A 78 -50.62 10.73 -8.18
C GLU A 78 -50.18 12.20 -8.08
N CYS A 79 -50.06 12.75 -6.86
CA CYS A 79 -49.61 14.14 -6.65
C CYS A 79 -48.10 14.34 -6.76
N VAL A 80 -47.31 13.26 -6.86
CA VAL A 80 -45.85 13.32 -6.93
C VAL A 80 -45.41 13.76 -8.33
N SER A 81 -44.68 14.87 -8.41
CA SER A 81 -43.98 15.32 -9.61
C SER A 81 -42.49 15.00 -9.58
N THR A 82 -41.89 14.82 -8.40
CA THR A 82 -40.47 14.52 -8.22
C THR A 82 -40.30 13.29 -7.35
N LEU A 83 -39.68 12.24 -7.89
CA LEU A 83 -39.48 10.97 -7.21
C LEU A 83 -38.00 10.62 -7.13
N ASN A 84 -37.48 10.42 -5.91
CA ASN A 84 -36.15 9.88 -5.66
C ASN A 84 -36.27 8.50 -5.01
N VAL A 85 -35.78 7.46 -5.68
CA VAL A 85 -35.73 6.07 -5.20
C VAL A 85 -34.32 5.49 -5.33
N SER A 86 -33.31 6.37 -5.37
CA SER A 86 -31.92 5.99 -5.60
C SER A 86 -31.28 5.20 -4.44
N ASN A 87 -30.18 4.50 -4.72
CA ASN A 87 -29.41 3.73 -3.74
C ASN A 87 -30.28 2.71 -2.96
N ASN A 88 -31.02 1.91 -3.71
CA ASN A 88 -31.85 0.82 -3.19
C ASN A 88 -31.47 -0.50 -3.92
N HIS A 89 -32.29 -1.53 -3.80
CA HIS A 89 -32.09 -2.83 -4.47
C HIS A 89 -33.27 -3.16 -5.39
N LEU A 90 -33.90 -2.15 -5.98
CA LEU A 90 -35.05 -2.32 -6.86
C LEU A 90 -34.65 -3.08 -8.12
N SER A 91 -35.40 -4.13 -8.46
CA SER A 91 -35.25 -4.87 -9.71
C SER A 91 -36.20 -4.37 -10.81
N ALA A 92 -37.28 -3.69 -10.43
CA ALA A 92 -38.23 -3.05 -11.34
C ALA A 92 -38.88 -1.82 -10.68
N LEU A 93 -39.34 -0.89 -11.51
CA LEU A 93 -40.18 0.25 -11.08
C LEU A 93 -41.67 -0.09 -11.23
N PRO A 94 -42.54 0.43 -10.35
CA PRO A 94 -43.99 0.32 -10.51
C PRO A 94 -44.48 1.24 -11.64
N ASN A 95 -45.79 1.29 -11.86
CA ASN A 95 -46.37 2.34 -12.69
C ASN A 95 -46.10 3.70 -12.04
N LEU A 96 -45.56 4.61 -12.84
CA LEU A 96 -45.19 5.95 -12.40
C LEU A 96 -46.39 6.91 -12.53
N PRO A 97 -46.51 7.93 -11.67
CA PRO A 97 -47.52 8.97 -11.82
C PRO A 97 -47.43 9.69 -13.17
N GLU A 98 -48.55 9.95 -13.83
CA GLU A 98 -48.60 10.63 -15.15
C GLU A 98 -48.06 12.07 -15.09
N GLY A 99 -48.11 12.71 -13.92
CA GLY A 99 -47.60 14.07 -13.67
C GLY A 99 -46.13 14.15 -13.29
N LEU A 100 -45.38 13.04 -13.32
CA LEU A 100 -43.99 12.99 -12.88
C LEU A 100 -43.07 13.72 -13.86
N THR A 101 -42.39 14.76 -13.38
CA THR A 101 -41.42 15.57 -14.13
C THR A 101 -39.97 15.16 -13.87
N ASP A 102 -39.68 14.61 -12.70
CA ASP A 102 -38.32 14.30 -12.25
C ASP A 102 -38.28 12.90 -11.64
N LEU A 103 -37.44 12.03 -12.18
CA LEU A 103 -37.23 10.69 -11.67
C LEU A 103 -35.76 10.43 -11.44
N ASN A 104 -35.40 10.11 -10.19
CA ASN A 104 -34.11 9.51 -9.86
C ASN A 104 -34.28 8.08 -9.34
N CYS A 105 -33.80 7.11 -10.12
CA CYS A 105 -33.73 5.70 -9.76
C CYS A 105 -32.30 5.13 -9.81
N ALA A 106 -31.29 5.97 -9.63
CA ALA A 106 -29.88 5.58 -9.65
C ALA A 106 -29.49 4.54 -8.60
N GLY A 107 -28.43 3.77 -8.84
CA GLY A 107 -27.85 2.88 -7.82
C GLY A 107 -28.83 1.78 -7.38
N ASN A 108 -29.47 1.13 -8.34
CA ASN A 108 -30.42 0.04 -8.13
C ASN A 108 -29.98 -1.19 -8.95
N THR A 109 -30.83 -2.22 -9.02
CA THR A 109 -30.57 -3.44 -9.83
C THR A 109 -31.52 -3.56 -11.02
N LEU A 110 -32.03 -2.44 -11.53
CA LEU A 110 -33.01 -2.42 -12.62
C LEU A 110 -32.43 -3.05 -13.89
N THR A 111 -33.19 -3.96 -14.50
CA THR A 111 -32.86 -4.58 -15.78
C THR A 111 -33.71 -4.05 -16.94
N SER A 112 -34.72 -3.24 -16.64
CA SER A 112 -35.59 -2.57 -17.61
C SER A 112 -36.27 -1.37 -16.95
N LEU A 113 -36.64 -0.36 -17.73
CA LEU A 113 -37.55 0.70 -17.29
C LEU A 113 -38.97 0.40 -17.77
N SER A 114 -39.96 0.67 -16.91
CA SER A 114 -41.37 0.70 -17.29
C SER A 114 -41.64 1.89 -18.22
N ALA A 115 -42.85 1.95 -18.81
CA ALA A 115 -43.24 3.07 -19.65
C ALA A 115 -43.12 4.39 -18.86
N LEU A 116 -42.28 5.29 -19.36
CA LEU A 116 -42.01 6.57 -18.72
C LEU A 116 -43.14 7.57 -19.03
N PRO A 117 -43.53 8.41 -18.06
CA PRO A 117 -44.62 9.37 -18.26
C PRO A 117 -44.20 10.45 -19.28
N PRO A 118 -45.13 10.93 -20.14
CA PRO A 118 -44.81 11.88 -21.20
C PRO A 118 -44.44 13.30 -20.69
N SER A 119 -44.70 13.58 -19.40
CA SER A 119 -44.37 14.84 -18.72
C SER A 119 -42.94 14.89 -18.17
N LEU A 120 -42.20 13.76 -18.21
CA LEU A 120 -40.88 13.62 -17.58
C LEU A 120 -39.81 14.48 -18.29
N GLN A 121 -39.20 15.37 -17.51
CA GLN A 121 -38.17 16.31 -17.96
C GLN A 121 -36.76 15.90 -17.55
N LEU A 122 -36.61 15.24 -16.39
CA LEU A 122 -35.33 14.80 -15.86
C LEU A 122 -35.39 13.31 -15.50
N LEU A 123 -34.47 12.53 -16.06
CA LEU A 123 -34.33 11.11 -15.77
C LEU A 123 -32.89 10.79 -15.36
N ASP A 124 -32.74 10.30 -14.14
CA ASP A 124 -31.54 9.61 -13.65
C ASP A 124 -31.85 8.12 -13.48
N CYS A 125 -31.28 7.29 -14.34
CA CYS A 125 -31.29 5.84 -14.21
C CYS A 125 -29.87 5.26 -14.15
N SER A 126 -28.90 6.05 -13.70
CA SER A 126 -27.49 5.66 -13.63
C SER A 126 -27.21 4.51 -12.66
N GLN A 127 -26.05 3.85 -12.79
CA GLN A 127 -25.62 2.78 -11.87
C GLN A 127 -26.67 1.67 -11.68
N ASN A 128 -27.15 1.13 -12.81
CA ASN A 128 -28.14 0.04 -12.86
C ASN A 128 -27.63 -1.09 -13.78
N ASN A 129 -28.49 -2.05 -14.12
CA ASN A 129 -28.16 -3.17 -15.00
C ASN A 129 -28.93 -3.12 -16.33
N LEU A 130 -29.28 -1.93 -16.82
CA LEU A 130 -30.09 -1.77 -18.02
C LEU A 130 -29.30 -2.19 -19.27
N PRO A 131 -29.75 -3.21 -20.04
CA PRO A 131 -29.12 -3.62 -21.28
C PRO A 131 -29.55 -2.75 -22.48
N GLU A 132 -30.71 -2.10 -22.37
CA GLU A 132 -31.28 -1.22 -23.39
C GLU A 132 -32.17 -0.13 -22.76
N LEU A 133 -32.40 0.95 -23.51
CA LEU A 133 -33.38 1.99 -23.22
C LEU A 133 -34.33 2.14 -24.41
N GLN A 134 -35.64 2.27 -24.16
CA GLN A 134 -36.65 2.42 -25.20
C GLN A 134 -37.64 3.53 -24.83
N ASN A 135 -38.20 4.19 -25.86
CA ASN A 135 -39.31 5.15 -25.74
C ASN A 135 -39.05 6.30 -24.72
N LEU A 136 -37.99 7.08 -24.96
CA LEU A 136 -37.73 8.27 -24.15
C LEU A 136 -38.84 9.32 -24.32
N PRO A 137 -39.30 9.98 -23.24
CA PRO A 137 -40.33 11.01 -23.32
C PRO A 137 -39.89 12.22 -24.17
N PRO A 138 -40.79 12.81 -24.99
CA PRO A 138 -40.45 13.94 -25.85
C PRO A 138 -40.18 15.25 -25.08
N SER A 139 -40.57 15.33 -23.80
CA SER A 139 -40.34 16.48 -22.93
C SER A 139 -39.00 16.42 -22.18
N LEU A 140 -38.23 15.35 -22.34
CA LEU A 140 -37.01 15.11 -21.58
C LEU A 140 -35.91 16.11 -21.94
N THR A 141 -35.44 16.84 -20.93
CA THR A 141 -34.39 17.87 -21.06
C THR A 141 -33.04 17.42 -20.52
N ALA A 142 -33.01 16.48 -19.57
CA ALA A 142 -31.79 15.82 -19.14
C ALA A 142 -31.99 14.32 -18.94
N LEU A 143 -31.01 13.57 -19.44
CA LEU A 143 -30.93 12.12 -19.28
C LEU A 143 -29.56 11.77 -18.73
N ASN A 144 -29.53 11.02 -17.65
CA ASN A 144 -28.36 10.26 -17.27
C ASN A 144 -28.70 8.78 -17.21
N CYS A 145 -27.95 8.01 -17.97
CA CYS A 145 -28.03 6.57 -18.05
C CYS A 145 -26.64 5.93 -17.89
N SER A 146 -25.73 6.65 -17.23
CA SER A 146 -24.34 6.23 -17.03
C SER A 146 -24.23 4.96 -16.19
N THR A 147 -23.10 4.26 -16.31
CA THR A 147 -22.79 3.06 -15.53
C THR A 147 -23.91 2.03 -15.61
N ASN A 148 -24.29 1.64 -16.83
CA ASN A 148 -25.26 0.60 -17.12
C ASN A 148 -24.63 -0.46 -18.04
N LYS A 149 -25.45 -1.24 -18.77
CA LYS A 149 -25.00 -2.25 -19.73
C LYS A 149 -25.47 -1.94 -21.15
N LEU A 150 -25.70 -0.66 -21.43
CA LEU A 150 -26.23 -0.22 -22.73
C LEU A 150 -25.20 -0.47 -23.82
N LYS A 151 -25.67 -1.03 -24.94
CA LYS A 151 -24.86 -1.20 -26.17
C LYS A 151 -25.16 -0.14 -27.22
N ASP A 152 -26.35 0.45 -27.16
CA ASP A 152 -26.83 1.47 -28.07
C ASP A 152 -27.77 2.41 -27.29
N LEU A 153 -27.97 3.62 -27.81
CA LEU A 153 -28.98 4.56 -27.32
C LEU A 153 -30.19 4.60 -28.26
N PRO A 154 -31.41 4.79 -27.73
CA PRO A 154 -32.58 5.05 -28.55
C PRO A 154 -32.51 6.44 -29.20
N TYR A 155 -33.50 6.76 -30.04
CA TYR A 155 -33.66 8.11 -30.56
C TYR A 155 -33.79 9.12 -29.42
N LEU A 156 -32.97 10.17 -29.48
CA LEU A 156 -32.90 11.19 -28.45
C LEU A 156 -33.97 12.28 -28.69
N PRO A 157 -34.69 12.73 -27.66
CA PRO A 157 -35.68 13.78 -27.83
C PRO A 157 -35.01 15.12 -28.19
N TYR A 158 -35.63 15.87 -29.10
CA TYR A 158 -35.10 17.15 -29.61
C TYR A 158 -35.03 18.26 -28.54
N THR A 159 -35.66 18.06 -27.38
CA THR A 159 -35.65 18.95 -26.21
C THR A 159 -34.47 18.69 -25.27
N LEU A 160 -33.70 17.64 -25.51
CA LEU A 160 -32.62 17.19 -24.63
C LEU A 160 -31.43 18.15 -24.67
N LYS A 161 -31.11 18.72 -23.51
CA LYS A 161 -29.99 19.65 -23.32
C LYS A 161 -28.77 19.01 -22.67
N SER A 162 -28.97 17.97 -21.87
CA SER A 162 -27.90 17.26 -21.18
C SER A 162 -28.05 15.77 -21.34
N LEU A 163 -27.00 15.10 -21.81
CA LEU A 163 -26.92 13.66 -21.91
C LEU A 163 -25.65 13.17 -21.22
N ASP A 164 -25.81 12.28 -20.25
CA ASP A 164 -24.74 11.46 -19.70
C ASP A 164 -25.06 9.99 -19.97
N CYS A 165 -24.21 9.35 -20.78
CA CYS A 165 -24.28 7.95 -21.13
C CYS A 165 -22.96 7.24 -20.85
N SER A 166 -22.15 7.80 -19.96
CA SER A 166 -20.81 7.32 -19.64
C SER A 166 -20.79 5.92 -19.00
N GLY A 167 -19.66 5.21 -19.04
CA GLY A 167 -19.50 3.92 -18.37
C GLY A 167 -20.45 2.82 -18.86
N ASN A 168 -20.72 2.77 -20.16
CA ASN A 168 -21.55 1.75 -20.81
C ASN A 168 -20.69 0.94 -21.82
N ALA A 169 -21.34 0.18 -22.70
CA ALA A 169 -20.70 -0.57 -23.78
C ALA A 169 -21.14 -0.05 -25.17
N ILE A 170 -21.38 1.26 -25.28
CA ILE A 170 -21.91 1.88 -26.50
C ILE A 170 -20.84 1.92 -27.58
N ILE A 171 -21.18 1.42 -28.78
CA ILE A 171 -20.25 1.35 -29.92
C ILE A 171 -20.45 2.54 -30.88
N ALA A 172 -21.68 3.07 -30.97
CA ALA A 172 -21.99 4.26 -31.74
C ALA A 172 -23.09 5.09 -31.06
N LEU A 173 -23.00 6.41 -31.17
CA LEU A 173 -24.06 7.32 -30.74
C LEU A 173 -25.06 7.56 -31.89
N PRO A 174 -26.37 7.74 -31.57
CA PRO A 174 -27.35 8.22 -32.53
C PRO A 174 -27.09 9.69 -32.89
N GLU A 175 -27.90 10.23 -33.82
CA GLU A 175 -27.91 11.66 -34.11
C GLU A 175 -28.21 12.47 -32.84
N LEU A 176 -27.38 13.48 -32.59
CA LEU A 176 -27.48 14.33 -31.40
C LEU A 176 -28.47 15.48 -31.67
N PRO A 177 -29.34 15.82 -30.70
CA PRO A 177 -30.30 16.90 -30.89
C PRO A 177 -29.62 18.28 -30.90
N ASP A 178 -30.12 19.18 -31.75
CA ASP A 178 -29.61 20.56 -31.90
C ASP A 178 -29.69 21.42 -30.63
N SER A 179 -30.42 20.98 -29.61
CA SER A 179 -30.53 21.66 -28.31
C SER A 179 -29.52 21.18 -27.27
N LEU A 180 -28.71 20.17 -27.60
CA LEU A 180 -27.77 19.56 -26.66
C LEU A 180 -26.63 20.52 -26.31
N GLU A 181 -26.49 20.84 -25.03
CA GLU A 181 -25.48 21.75 -24.49
C GLU A 181 -24.35 20.98 -23.78
N MET A 182 -24.65 19.80 -23.24
CA MET A 182 -23.70 18.95 -22.50
C MET A 182 -23.84 17.48 -22.93
N LEU A 183 -22.71 16.88 -23.30
CA LEU A 183 -22.59 15.46 -23.61
C LEU A 183 -21.44 14.84 -22.80
N ASP A 184 -21.75 13.83 -21.99
CA ASP A 184 -20.78 12.88 -21.47
C ASP A 184 -21.06 11.49 -22.07
N CYS A 185 -20.11 11.01 -22.86
CA CYS A 185 -20.12 9.66 -23.43
C CYS A 185 -18.82 8.90 -23.08
N SER A 186 -18.15 9.30 -22.01
CA SER A 186 -16.88 8.70 -21.59
C SER A 186 -17.01 7.24 -21.15
N GLY A 187 -15.93 6.46 -21.20
CA GLY A 187 -15.95 5.07 -20.73
C GLY A 187 -16.88 4.16 -21.55
N ASN A 188 -16.84 4.29 -22.88
CA ASN A 188 -17.61 3.49 -23.83
C ASN A 188 -16.65 2.82 -24.84
N LEU A 189 -17.18 2.32 -25.96
CA LEU A 189 -16.44 1.66 -27.03
C LEU A 189 -16.56 2.43 -28.36
N LEU A 190 -16.73 3.75 -28.29
CA LEU A 190 -16.91 4.59 -29.47
C LEU A 190 -15.63 4.68 -30.29
N GLU A 191 -15.70 4.35 -31.58
CA GLU A 191 -14.60 4.56 -32.53
C GLU A 191 -14.71 5.92 -33.26
N ILE A 192 -15.93 6.44 -33.41
CA ILE A 192 -16.24 7.70 -34.09
C ILE A 192 -17.38 8.41 -33.34
N LEU A 193 -17.35 9.75 -33.34
CA LEU A 193 -18.46 10.59 -32.88
C LEU A 193 -19.34 11.05 -34.07
N PRO A 194 -20.66 11.18 -33.89
CA PRO A 194 -21.54 11.84 -34.85
C PRO A 194 -21.23 13.34 -34.94
N ASP A 195 -21.89 14.04 -35.87
CA ASP A 195 -21.81 15.50 -35.95
C ASP A 195 -22.25 16.14 -34.63
N LEU A 196 -21.44 17.09 -34.16
CA LEU A 196 -21.68 17.77 -32.89
C LEU A 196 -22.64 18.95 -33.09
N PRO A 197 -23.69 19.10 -32.24
CA PRO A 197 -24.65 20.18 -32.38
C PRO A 197 -24.03 21.54 -32.07
N THR A 198 -24.51 22.58 -32.75
CA THR A 198 -23.93 23.93 -32.63
C THR A 198 -24.13 24.58 -31.26
N SER A 199 -25.03 24.07 -30.43
CA SER A 199 -25.26 24.48 -29.03
C SER A 199 -24.30 23.85 -28.02
N LEU A 200 -23.51 22.85 -28.42
CA LEU A 200 -22.72 22.04 -27.50
C LEU A 200 -21.60 22.85 -26.85
N GLN A 201 -21.66 22.99 -25.53
CA GLN A 201 -20.71 23.76 -24.72
C GLN A 201 -19.72 22.86 -23.98
N SER A 202 -20.11 21.63 -23.64
CA SER A 202 -19.28 20.69 -22.89
C SER A 202 -19.35 19.31 -23.51
N LEU A 203 -18.20 18.76 -23.86
CA LEU A 203 -18.05 17.40 -24.38
C LEU A 203 -17.01 16.64 -23.57
N ASN A 204 -17.44 15.55 -22.93
CA ASN A 204 -16.56 14.53 -22.40
C ASN A 204 -16.75 13.23 -23.19
N CYS A 205 -15.74 12.83 -23.93
CA CYS A 205 -15.68 11.58 -24.68
C CYS A 205 -14.43 10.77 -24.30
N SER A 206 -13.90 10.96 -23.09
CA SER A 206 -12.69 10.27 -22.64
C SER A 206 -12.88 8.76 -22.51
N VAL A 207 -11.81 7.98 -22.50
CA VAL A 207 -11.85 6.52 -22.27
C VAL A 207 -12.78 5.84 -23.30
N ASN A 208 -12.43 6.00 -24.57
CA ASN A 208 -13.11 5.40 -25.72
C ASN A 208 -12.04 4.83 -26.68
N LYS A 209 -12.40 4.57 -27.93
CA LYS A 209 -11.49 4.11 -28.99
C LYS A 209 -11.49 5.06 -30.18
N LEU A 210 -11.67 6.36 -29.92
CA LEU A 210 -11.80 7.34 -30.99
C LEU A 210 -10.50 7.44 -31.78
N ILE A 211 -10.60 7.20 -33.09
CA ILE A 211 -9.47 7.29 -34.04
C ILE A 211 -9.45 8.63 -34.80
N GLY A 212 -10.55 9.38 -34.74
CA GLY A 212 -10.71 10.68 -35.37
C GLY A 212 -11.79 11.52 -34.69
N PHE A 213 -11.86 12.80 -35.04
CA PHE A 213 -12.73 13.76 -34.36
C PHE A 213 -13.52 14.64 -35.37
N PRO A 214 -14.84 14.84 -35.17
CA PRO A 214 -15.67 15.67 -36.04
C PRO A 214 -15.37 17.16 -35.87
N PHE A 215 -15.98 18.02 -36.70
CA PHE A 215 -15.83 19.47 -36.55
C PHE A 215 -16.30 19.95 -35.16
N MET A 216 -15.50 20.80 -34.51
CA MET A 216 -15.83 21.35 -33.20
C MET A 216 -16.75 22.58 -33.33
N PRO A 217 -17.89 22.63 -32.60
CA PRO A 217 -18.78 23.78 -32.64
C PRO A 217 -18.17 25.01 -31.96
N PHE A 218 -18.48 26.21 -32.47
CA PHE A 218 -17.95 27.49 -31.94
C PHE A 218 -18.45 27.86 -30.53
N SER A 219 -19.38 27.10 -29.98
CA SER A 219 -19.88 27.26 -28.60
C SER A 219 -19.12 26.39 -27.59
N LEU A 220 -18.27 25.47 -28.06
CA LEU A 220 -17.58 24.50 -27.21
C LEU A 220 -16.58 25.20 -26.28
N ARG A 221 -16.75 25.01 -24.98
CA ARG A 221 -15.93 25.59 -23.92
C ARG A 221 -15.08 24.55 -23.22
N ILE A 222 -15.57 23.32 -23.11
CA ILE A 222 -14.91 22.23 -22.41
C ILE A 222 -14.85 21.03 -23.35
N LEU A 223 -13.63 20.53 -23.58
CA LEU A 223 -13.40 19.29 -24.30
C LEU A 223 -12.48 18.39 -23.48
N ASN A 224 -12.98 17.20 -23.13
CA ASN A 224 -12.17 16.10 -22.65
C ASN A 224 -12.28 14.93 -23.62
N CYS A 225 -11.20 14.66 -24.34
CA CYS A 225 -11.07 13.50 -25.22
C CYS A 225 -9.87 12.61 -24.82
N SER A 226 -9.52 12.59 -23.53
CA SER A 226 -8.40 11.80 -23.03
C SER A 226 -8.62 10.29 -23.14
N TYR A 227 -7.56 9.49 -23.07
CA TYR A 227 -7.63 8.02 -23.16
C TYR A 227 -8.39 7.54 -24.41
N ASN A 228 -7.88 7.92 -25.58
CA ASN A 228 -8.39 7.52 -26.89
C ASN A 228 -7.21 7.15 -27.81
N GLU A 229 -7.49 6.88 -29.09
CA GLU A 229 -6.49 6.53 -30.11
C GLU A 229 -6.32 7.69 -31.13
N LEU A 230 -6.53 8.94 -30.69
CA LEU A 230 -6.50 10.11 -31.57
C LEU A 230 -5.06 10.48 -31.95
N THR A 231 -4.85 10.73 -33.23
CA THR A 231 -3.56 11.19 -33.77
C THR A 231 -3.57 12.68 -34.16
N GLY A 232 -4.75 13.29 -34.26
CA GLY A 232 -4.96 14.68 -34.68
C GLY A 232 -6.36 15.18 -34.33
N LEU A 233 -6.48 16.50 -34.18
CA LEU A 233 -7.74 17.21 -33.94
C LEU A 233 -7.96 18.28 -35.01
N PRO A 234 -9.21 18.61 -35.34
CA PRO A 234 -9.51 19.80 -36.14
C PRO A 234 -9.09 21.08 -35.40
N PRO A 235 -9.08 22.24 -36.08
CA PRO A 235 -8.79 23.52 -35.43
C PRO A 235 -9.72 23.79 -34.25
N PHE A 236 -9.15 24.28 -33.14
CA PHE A 236 -9.90 24.58 -31.92
C PHE A 236 -10.76 25.86 -32.09
N PRO A 237 -11.96 25.92 -31.50
CA PRO A 237 -12.76 27.14 -31.47
C PRO A 237 -12.21 28.14 -30.44
N ASP A 238 -12.33 29.44 -30.74
CA ASP A 238 -11.91 30.56 -29.86
C ASP A 238 -12.68 30.64 -28.52
N SER A 239 -13.73 29.82 -28.35
CA SER A 239 -14.51 29.73 -27.11
C SER A 239 -13.92 28.73 -26.11
N LEU A 240 -12.97 27.89 -26.52
CA LEU A 240 -12.48 26.76 -25.72
C LEU A 240 -11.66 27.25 -24.53
N ILE A 241 -12.07 26.84 -23.33
CA ILE A 241 -11.48 27.26 -22.05
C ILE A 241 -10.68 26.11 -21.44
N ASN A 242 -11.22 24.89 -21.52
CA ASN A 242 -10.61 23.69 -20.95
C ASN A 242 -10.43 22.63 -22.04
N LEU A 243 -9.20 22.15 -22.19
CA LEU A 243 -8.83 21.11 -23.14
C LEU A 243 -8.02 20.02 -22.45
N ASP A 244 -8.55 18.80 -22.43
CA ASP A 244 -7.84 17.59 -22.03
C ASP A 244 -7.76 16.59 -23.20
N ILE A 245 -6.53 16.33 -23.64
CA ILE A 245 -6.20 15.40 -24.72
C ILE A 245 -5.29 14.27 -24.24
N SER A 246 -5.17 14.07 -22.92
CA SER A 246 -4.19 13.17 -22.32
C SER A 246 -4.33 11.73 -22.83
N TYR A 247 -3.24 10.96 -22.83
CA TYR A 247 -3.20 9.55 -23.18
C TYR A 247 -3.85 9.26 -24.55
N ASN A 248 -3.28 9.87 -25.58
CA ASN A 248 -3.61 9.67 -26.99
C ASN A 248 -2.30 9.48 -27.78
N GLU A 249 -2.36 9.57 -29.12
CA GLU A 249 -1.21 9.40 -30.01
C GLU A 249 -0.79 10.71 -30.71
N PHE A 250 -1.03 11.86 -30.08
CA PHE A 250 -0.69 13.15 -30.66
C PHE A 250 0.83 13.34 -30.79
N LYS A 251 1.29 13.59 -32.02
CA LYS A 251 2.70 13.95 -32.33
C LYS A 251 2.90 15.45 -32.51
N SER A 252 1.81 16.17 -32.80
CA SER A 252 1.77 17.61 -33.02
C SER A 252 0.36 18.11 -32.75
N LEU A 253 0.22 19.41 -32.49
CA LEU A 253 -1.08 20.03 -32.19
C LEU A 253 -1.35 21.24 -33.09
N PRO A 254 -2.63 21.53 -33.39
CA PRO A 254 -2.99 22.80 -33.98
C PRO A 254 -2.74 23.95 -33.00
N GLN A 255 -2.78 25.19 -33.49
CA GLN A 255 -2.60 26.37 -32.65
C GLN A 255 -3.66 26.42 -31.54
N LEU A 256 -3.21 26.61 -30.30
CA LEU A 256 -4.09 26.71 -29.14
C LEU A 256 -4.93 28.00 -29.19
N PRO A 257 -6.21 27.96 -28.76
CA PRO A 257 -7.09 29.11 -28.79
C PRO A 257 -6.71 30.14 -27.71
N PRO A 258 -6.93 31.44 -27.96
CA PRO A 258 -6.50 32.53 -27.06
C PRO A 258 -7.29 32.61 -25.75
N SER A 259 -8.39 31.89 -25.62
CA SER A 259 -9.23 31.80 -24.41
C SER A 259 -8.84 30.67 -23.46
N LEU A 260 -7.92 29.79 -23.87
CA LEU A 260 -7.63 28.55 -23.15
C LEU A 260 -7.01 28.86 -21.78
N ALA A 261 -7.66 28.40 -20.72
CA ALA A 261 -7.21 28.57 -19.34
C ALA A 261 -6.55 27.30 -18.81
N THR A 262 -7.05 26.13 -19.21
CA THR A 262 -6.52 24.83 -18.78
C THR A 262 -6.18 23.97 -19.99
N PHE A 263 -4.93 23.50 -20.05
CA PHE A 263 -4.46 22.60 -21.09
C PHE A 263 -3.74 21.39 -20.50
N ILE A 264 -4.29 20.20 -20.77
CA ILE A 264 -3.77 18.92 -20.29
C ILE A 264 -3.49 18.03 -21.51
N CYS A 265 -2.23 17.64 -21.70
CA CYS A 265 -1.78 16.83 -22.83
C CYS A 265 -0.86 15.67 -22.40
N THR A 266 -0.97 15.23 -21.15
CA THR A 266 -0.14 14.19 -20.55
C THR A 266 -0.12 12.90 -21.38
N GLY A 267 1.00 12.20 -21.45
CA GLY A 267 1.06 10.85 -22.03
C GLY A 267 0.85 10.81 -23.54
N ASN A 268 1.21 11.88 -24.25
CA ASN A 268 1.20 11.94 -25.71
C ASN A 268 2.63 12.06 -26.26
N PRO A 269 2.99 11.44 -27.40
CA PRO A 269 4.33 11.54 -27.98
C PRO A 269 4.61 12.91 -28.67
N LEU A 270 4.48 14.00 -27.92
CA LEU A 270 4.67 15.38 -28.36
C LEU A 270 6.14 15.82 -28.21
N TYR A 271 6.88 15.88 -29.31
CA TYR A 271 8.27 16.36 -29.29
C TYR A 271 8.40 17.87 -29.04
N GLU A 272 7.34 18.64 -29.34
CA GLU A 272 7.26 20.08 -29.10
C GLU A 272 5.82 20.52 -28.76
N LEU A 273 5.69 21.61 -28.00
CA LEU A 273 4.42 22.27 -27.77
C LEU A 273 4.26 23.50 -28.67
N PRO A 274 3.03 23.81 -29.14
CA PRO A 274 2.75 25.07 -29.81
C PRO A 274 2.89 26.26 -28.87
N ALA A 275 2.86 27.48 -29.42
CA ALA A 275 2.85 28.71 -28.62
C ALA A 275 1.68 28.71 -27.62
N LEU A 276 1.99 28.99 -26.35
CA LEU A 276 1.01 28.98 -25.27
C LEU A 276 0.21 30.29 -25.25
N PRO A 277 -1.12 30.26 -25.10
CA PRO A 277 -1.94 31.46 -25.05
C PRO A 277 -1.75 32.23 -23.74
N SER A 278 -1.89 33.56 -23.79
CA SER A 278 -1.68 34.44 -22.63
C SER A 278 -2.74 34.33 -21.54
N SER A 279 -3.81 33.58 -21.77
CA SER A 279 -4.86 33.26 -20.78
C SER A 279 -4.56 32.01 -19.95
N LEU A 280 -3.54 31.23 -20.33
CA LEU A 280 -3.31 29.92 -19.76
C LEU A 280 -2.91 30.03 -18.28
N GLN A 281 -3.61 29.28 -17.44
CA GLN A 281 -3.42 29.22 -15.98
C GLN A 281 -2.85 27.86 -15.55
N ILE A 282 -3.26 26.78 -16.20
CA ILE A 282 -2.84 25.42 -15.87
C ILE A 282 -2.29 24.73 -17.12
N LEU A 283 -1.06 24.23 -17.03
CA LEU A 283 -0.43 23.42 -18.06
C LEU A 283 0.05 22.08 -17.49
N THR A 284 -0.50 20.99 -18.01
CA THR A 284 -0.03 19.64 -17.71
C THR A 284 0.45 18.97 -18.99
N CYS A 285 1.77 18.80 -19.11
CA CYS A 285 2.45 18.20 -20.25
C CYS A 285 3.41 17.10 -19.78
N ALA A 286 2.95 16.26 -18.86
CA ALA A 286 3.77 15.18 -18.30
C ALA A 286 3.88 13.99 -19.26
N SER A 287 4.98 13.25 -19.22
CA SER A 287 5.14 12.03 -20.04
C SER A 287 4.96 12.27 -21.55
N THR A 288 5.48 13.39 -22.06
CA THR A 288 5.29 13.78 -23.48
C THR A 288 6.52 13.66 -24.38
N SER A 289 7.69 13.27 -23.83
CA SER A 289 8.99 13.26 -24.54
C SER A 289 9.46 14.65 -24.99
N LEU A 290 9.06 15.70 -24.29
CA LEU A 290 9.52 17.06 -24.56
C LEU A 290 10.99 17.23 -24.16
N THR A 291 11.77 17.91 -25.00
CA THR A 291 13.16 18.27 -24.70
C THR A 291 13.31 19.70 -24.18
N ALA A 292 12.31 20.55 -24.44
CA ALA A 292 12.23 21.93 -24.00
C ALA A 292 10.77 22.39 -23.93
N LEU A 293 10.51 23.42 -23.13
CA LEU A 293 9.21 24.11 -23.08
C LEU A 293 9.27 25.44 -23.85
N PRO A 294 8.17 25.86 -24.49
CA PRO A 294 8.04 27.21 -25.03
C PRO A 294 8.02 28.26 -23.91
N PRO A 295 8.14 29.56 -24.22
CA PRO A 295 7.96 30.63 -23.24
C PRO A 295 6.62 30.51 -22.50
N LEU A 296 6.67 30.61 -21.17
CA LEU A 296 5.51 30.45 -20.31
C LEU A 296 4.72 31.77 -20.22
N PRO A 297 3.38 31.75 -20.27
CA PRO A 297 2.57 32.95 -20.14
C PRO A 297 2.58 33.48 -18.70
N SER A 298 2.47 34.80 -18.54
CA SER A 298 2.54 35.48 -17.24
C SER A 298 1.34 35.21 -16.31
N THR A 299 0.32 34.51 -16.80
CA THR A 299 -0.88 34.10 -16.03
C THR A 299 -0.78 32.68 -15.50
N LEU A 300 0.26 31.92 -15.87
CA LEU A 300 0.39 30.51 -15.50
C LEU A 300 0.58 30.36 -13.99
N GLN A 301 -0.27 29.55 -13.36
CA GLN A 301 -0.29 29.28 -11.93
C GLN A 301 0.26 27.88 -11.65
N GLU A 302 -0.08 26.90 -12.48
CA GLU A 302 0.32 25.51 -12.29
C GLU A 302 1.03 24.96 -13.53
N LEU A 303 2.21 24.37 -13.31
CA LEU A 303 3.01 23.73 -14.35
C LEU A 303 3.43 22.31 -13.92
N TYR A 304 2.91 21.31 -14.63
CA TYR A 304 3.27 19.91 -14.47
C TYR A 304 3.93 19.41 -15.77
N CYS A 305 5.24 19.22 -15.75
CA CYS A 305 6.05 18.80 -16.90
C CYS A 305 6.95 17.59 -16.58
N GLN A 306 6.54 16.76 -15.62
CA GLN A 306 7.29 15.58 -15.18
C GLN A 306 7.40 14.49 -16.24
N ASN A 307 8.38 13.59 -16.10
CA ASN A 307 8.62 12.46 -17.01
C ASN A 307 8.87 12.89 -18.47
N ASN A 308 9.70 13.90 -18.69
CA ASN A 308 10.11 14.34 -20.02
C ASN A 308 11.64 14.27 -20.15
N ASP A 309 12.17 14.72 -21.29
CA ASP A 309 13.61 14.79 -21.56
C ASP A 309 14.14 16.23 -21.42
N ILE A 310 13.52 17.05 -20.56
CA ILE A 310 13.83 18.48 -20.43
C ILE A 310 15.19 18.67 -19.75
N ILE A 311 16.07 19.46 -20.38
CA ILE A 311 17.41 19.76 -19.86
C ILE A 311 17.44 21.11 -19.14
N LEU A 312 16.63 22.07 -19.59
CA LEU A 312 16.53 23.43 -19.06
C LEU A 312 15.08 23.90 -19.07
N LEU A 313 14.66 24.55 -17.99
CA LEU A 313 13.38 25.24 -17.92
C LEU A 313 13.51 26.69 -18.41
N PRO A 314 12.47 27.25 -19.06
CA PRO A 314 12.39 28.68 -19.37
C PRO A 314 12.23 29.52 -18.09
N GLU A 315 12.20 30.85 -18.23
CA GLU A 315 11.86 31.73 -17.11
C GLU A 315 10.47 31.40 -16.56
N LEU A 316 10.37 31.28 -15.24
CA LEU A 316 9.12 30.97 -14.55
C LEU A 316 8.33 32.26 -14.31
N PRO A 317 7.01 32.27 -14.59
CA PRO A 317 6.20 33.47 -14.41
C PRO A 317 5.96 33.77 -12.92
N ALA A 318 5.81 35.06 -12.60
CA ALA A 318 5.61 35.53 -11.23
C ALA A 318 4.26 35.13 -10.59
N SER A 319 3.36 34.54 -11.36
CA SER A 319 2.08 33.99 -10.89
C SER A 319 2.15 32.51 -10.50
N LEU A 320 3.26 31.82 -10.78
CA LEU A 320 3.36 30.37 -10.61
C LEU A 320 3.34 30.00 -9.13
N THR A 321 2.39 29.17 -8.74
CA THR A 321 2.22 28.66 -7.37
C THR A 321 2.69 27.21 -7.25
N ASP A 322 2.57 26.43 -8.32
CA ASP A 322 2.85 24.99 -8.29
C ASP A 322 3.71 24.58 -9.48
N LEU A 323 4.84 23.93 -9.19
CA LEU A 323 5.75 23.42 -10.20
C LEU A 323 6.12 21.97 -9.92
N ASN A 324 5.78 21.07 -10.83
CA ASN A 324 6.34 19.73 -10.91
C ASN A 324 7.15 19.56 -12.20
N CYS A 325 8.48 19.47 -12.06
CA CYS A 325 9.41 19.16 -13.15
C CYS A 325 10.21 17.89 -12.87
N SER A 326 9.65 16.97 -12.07
CA SER A 326 10.33 15.74 -11.67
C SER A 326 10.60 14.80 -12.85
N ASN A 327 11.54 13.86 -12.67
CA ASN A 327 11.94 12.87 -13.67
C ASN A 327 12.23 13.48 -15.04
N ASN A 328 13.25 14.34 -15.06
CA ASN A 328 13.76 15.02 -16.24
C ASN A 328 15.31 15.01 -16.20
N TYR A 329 15.95 15.77 -17.07
CA TYR A 329 17.41 15.95 -17.07
C TYR A 329 17.84 17.36 -16.69
N VAL A 330 17.03 18.06 -15.89
CA VAL A 330 17.27 19.45 -15.51
C VAL A 330 18.57 19.55 -14.72
N VAL A 331 19.49 20.38 -15.21
CA VAL A 331 20.83 20.57 -14.61
C VAL A 331 20.89 21.79 -13.70
N ARG A 332 20.02 22.78 -13.93
CA ARG A 332 19.89 23.99 -13.09
C ARG A 332 18.45 24.47 -13.09
N MET A 333 18.03 25.01 -11.95
CA MET A 333 16.75 25.72 -11.86
C MET A 333 16.89 27.19 -12.28
N PRO A 334 15.91 27.77 -13.00
CA PRO A 334 15.78 29.22 -13.14
C PRO A 334 15.44 29.87 -11.78
N ALA A 335 15.36 31.21 -11.74
CA ALA A 335 14.87 31.90 -10.55
C ALA A 335 13.45 31.45 -10.21
N LEU A 336 13.24 31.05 -8.96
CA LEU A 336 11.93 30.64 -8.45
C LEU A 336 11.10 31.90 -8.11
N PRO A 337 9.83 31.98 -8.51
CA PRO A 337 8.99 33.15 -8.23
C PRO A 337 8.56 33.20 -6.77
N ASP A 338 8.39 34.41 -6.23
CA ASP A 338 7.97 34.66 -4.84
C ASP A 338 6.56 34.16 -4.49
N SER A 339 5.78 33.74 -5.49
CA SER A 339 4.45 33.15 -5.34
C SER A 339 4.48 31.62 -5.17
N LEU A 340 5.62 30.96 -5.38
CA LEU A 340 5.69 29.50 -5.44
C LEU A 340 5.42 28.87 -4.07
N ILE A 341 4.42 28.00 -4.01
CA ILE A 341 3.97 27.30 -2.80
C ILE A 341 4.49 25.86 -2.80
N SER A 342 4.51 25.22 -3.97
CA SER A 342 4.85 23.81 -4.14
C SER A 342 5.91 23.63 -5.23
N LEU A 343 6.97 22.90 -4.89
CA LEU A 343 8.05 22.54 -5.81
C LEU A 343 8.37 21.06 -5.71
N ASP A 344 8.23 20.35 -6.83
CA ASP A 344 8.80 19.03 -7.04
C ASP A 344 9.76 19.06 -8.23
N CYS A 345 11.05 18.91 -7.96
CA CYS A 345 12.10 18.77 -8.98
C CYS A 345 12.92 17.49 -8.79
N SER A 346 12.27 16.44 -8.30
CA SER A 346 12.88 15.13 -8.04
C SER A 346 13.39 14.44 -9.31
N TYR A 347 14.30 13.48 -9.17
CA TYR A 347 14.84 12.67 -10.29
C TYR A 347 15.37 13.56 -11.43
N ASN A 348 16.26 14.49 -11.09
CA ASN A 348 16.93 15.39 -12.03
C ASN A 348 18.45 15.31 -11.85
N ARG A 349 19.19 16.26 -12.44
CA ARG A 349 20.66 16.33 -12.35
C ARG A 349 21.13 17.62 -11.68
N LEU A 350 20.33 18.15 -10.76
CA LEU A 350 20.62 19.41 -10.07
C LEU A 350 21.82 19.22 -9.12
N GLU A 351 22.83 20.06 -9.28
CA GLU A 351 23.98 20.13 -8.37
C GLU A 351 23.81 21.24 -7.32
N THR A 352 23.01 22.25 -7.64
CA THR A 352 22.66 23.36 -6.76
C THR A 352 21.20 23.76 -6.97
N LEU A 353 20.63 24.47 -5.99
CA LEU A 353 19.32 25.10 -6.08
C LEU A 353 19.45 26.62 -6.00
N ALA A 354 18.53 27.31 -6.66
CA ALA A 354 18.35 28.74 -6.52
C ALA A 354 17.86 29.11 -5.10
N VAL A 355 17.85 30.39 -4.77
CA VAL A 355 17.25 30.88 -3.52
C VAL A 355 15.78 30.49 -3.49
N LEU A 356 15.34 29.93 -2.36
CA LEU A 356 13.96 29.49 -2.17
C LEU A 356 13.06 30.69 -1.83
N PRO A 357 11.85 30.77 -2.40
CA PRO A 357 10.92 31.85 -2.11
C PRO A 357 10.29 31.70 -0.72
N HIS A 358 9.96 32.82 -0.09
CA HIS A 358 9.41 32.88 1.27
C HIS A 358 8.00 32.27 1.40
N SER A 359 7.32 32.01 0.29
CA SER A 359 5.99 31.40 0.24
C SER A 359 6.01 29.87 0.20
N LEU A 360 7.18 29.24 -0.01
CA LEU A 360 7.30 27.81 -0.29
C LEU A 360 6.90 26.99 0.94
N GLN A 361 5.93 26.09 0.77
CA GLN A 361 5.41 25.24 1.84
C GLN A 361 5.76 23.77 1.63
N LEU A 362 5.87 23.33 0.38
CA LEU A 362 6.20 21.95 0.01
C LEU A 362 7.38 21.93 -0.94
N MET A 363 8.40 21.15 -0.60
CA MET A 363 9.61 20.99 -1.40
C MET A 363 10.03 19.53 -1.48
N ILE A 364 10.06 18.99 -2.71
CA ILE A 364 10.50 17.62 -3.02
C ILE A 364 11.64 17.70 -4.04
N VAL A 365 12.83 17.27 -3.63
CA VAL A 365 14.06 17.34 -4.42
C VAL A 365 14.81 16.00 -4.42
N ILE A 366 14.06 14.91 -4.43
CA ILE A 366 14.59 13.55 -4.30
C ILE A 366 15.50 13.22 -5.49
N HIS A 367 16.51 12.37 -5.32
CA HIS A 367 17.28 11.83 -6.44
C HIS A 367 17.89 12.90 -7.35
N ASN A 368 18.67 13.80 -6.75
CA ASN A 368 19.47 14.80 -7.45
C ASN A 368 20.96 14.63 -7.07
N ARG A 369 21.80 15.63 -7.35
CA ARG A 369 23.24 15.65 -7.05
C ARG A 369 23.60 16.79 -6.10
N LEU A 370 22.64 17.23 -5.27
CA LEU A 370 22.82 18.36 -4.37
C LEU A 370 23.80 18.02 -3.26
N ILE A 371 24.75 18.92 -3.00
CA ILE A 371 25.74 18.78 -1.91
C ILE A 371 25.34 19.61 -0.69
N VAL A 372 24.56 20.68 -0.92
CA VAL A 372 24.05 21.59 0.10
C VAL A 372 22.68 22.11 -0.32
N LEU A 373 21.81 22.38 0.66
CA LEU A 373 20.56 23.10 0.43
C LEU A 373 20.74 24.60 0.73
N PRO A 374 20.07 25.50 -0.02
CA PRO A 374 19.94 26.90 0.37
C PRO A 374 19.18 27.02 1.71
N GLN A 375 19.17 28.22 2.30
CA GLN A 375 18.36 28.48 3.50
C GLN A 375 16.89 28.15 3.23
N LEU A 376 16.28 27.41 4.16
CA LEU A 376 14.89 27.01 4.07
C LEU A 376 13.98 28.17 4.52
N PRO A 377 12.86 28.41 3.84
CA PRO A 377 11.92 29.46 4.24
C PRO A 377 11.12 29.05 5.48
N GLU A 378 10.76 30.01 6.33
CA GLU A 378 9.98 29.79 7.56
C GLU A 378 8.58 29.21 7.31
N SER A 379 8.05 29.34 6.09
CA SER A 379 6.76 28.76 5.68
C SER A 379 6.81 27.27 5.36
N LEU A 380 8.01 26.67 5.26
CA LEU A 380 8.17 25.30 4.78
C LEU A 380 7.59 24.30 5.78
N ARG A 381 6.62 23.50 5.32
CA ARG A 381 5.93 22.47 6.10
C ARG A 381 6.39 21.07 5.75
N PHE A 382 6.74 20.84 4.49
CA PHE A 382 7.16 19.53 4.01
C PHE A 382 8.47 19.65 3.22
N LEU A 383 9.48 18.89 3.65
CA LEU A 383 10.75 18.77 2.94
C LEU A 383 11.09 17.30 2.69
N ASN A 384 11.23 16.93 1.42
CA ASN A 384 11.87 15.69 1.03
C ASN A 384 13.11 15.95 0.16
N CYS A 385 14.29 15.75 0.74
CA CYS A 385 15.59 15.91 0.10
C CYS A 385 16.38 14.60 -0.01
N SER A 386 15.66 13.47 0.00
CA SER A 386 16.24 12.13 -0.01
C SER A 386 17.07 11.85 -1.26
N SER A 387 17.99 10.89 -1.17
CA SER A 387 18.81 10.41 -2.29
C SER A 387 19.60 11.53 -3.01
N ASN A 388 20.30 12.35 -2.23
CA ASN A 388 21.22 13.38 -2.71
C ASN A 388 22.65 13.10 -2.20
N ARG A 389 23.53 14.11 -2.23
CA ARG A 389 24.88 14.07 -1.66
C ARG A 389 25.04 15.11 -0.55
N LEU A 390 23.96 15.40 0.18
CA LEU A 390 23.96 16.44 1.19
C LEU A 390 24.88 16.05 2.34
N THR A 391 25.83 16.94 2.66
CA THR A 391 26.78 16.75 3.78
C THR A 391 26.29 17.38 5.07
N ALA A 392 25.41 18.37 4.98
CA ALA A 392 24.71 18.98 6.10
C ALA A 392 23.34 19.54 5.64
N LEU A 393 22.41 19.64 6.58
CA LEU A 393 21.17 20.40 6.40
C LEU A 393 21.30 21.80 7.01
N PRO A 394 20.68 22.84 6.41
CA PRO A 394 20.55 24.16 7.02
C PRO A 394 19.65 24.10 8.26
N ALA A 395 19.49 25.24 8.95
CA ALA A 395 18.52 25.34 10.04
C ALA A 395 17.11 24.97 9.54
N LEU A 396 16.42 24.12 10.29
CA LEU A 396 15.06 23.70 9.97
C LEU A 396 14.07 24.74 10.51
N PRO A 397 13.05 25.14 9.73
CA PRO A 397 12.06 26.11 10.17
C PRO A 397 11.13 25.50 11.22
N ASP A 398 10.63 26.33 12.15
CA ASP A 398 9.78 25.88 13.27
C ASP A 398 8.43 25.29 12.79
N ALA A 399 7.98 25.70 11.60
CA ALA A 399 6.72 25.24 11.00
C ALA A 399 6.82 23.90 10.24
N LEU A 400 8.00 23.26 10.22
CA LEU A 400 8.20 22.01 9.49
C LEU A 400 7.45 20.85 10.16
N ASP A 401 6.51 20.28 9.43
CA ASP A 401 5.67 19.16 9.86
C ASP A 401 6.33 17.80 9.52
N SER A 402 6.96 17.69 8.34
CA SER A 402 7.60 16.46 7.86
C SER A 402 8.98 16.71 7.24
N LEU A 403 9.97 15.89 7.65
CA LEU A 403 11.33 15.90 7.09
C LEU A 403 11.75 14.51 6.62
N TYR A 404 12.04 14.40 5.33
CA TYR A 404 12.63 13.22 4.71
C TYR A 404 13.98 13.57 4.08
N CYS A 405 15.04 12.95 4.57
CA CYS A 405 16.41 13.22 4.15
C CYS A 405 17.22 11.93 3.93
N HIS A 406 16.56 10.84 3.55
CA HIS A 406 17.19 9.52 3.39
C HIS A 406 18.35 9.53 2.40
N THR A 407 19.26 8.56 2.52
CA THR A 407 20.30 8.26 1.54
C THR A 407 21.07 9.52 1.11
N ASN A 408 21.70 10.18 2.08
CA ASN A 408 22.56 11.34 1.89
C ASN A 408 23.91 11.10 2.59
N GLU A 409 24.75 12.13 2.67
CA GLU A 409 26.07 12.10 3.33
C GLU A 409 26.06 12.87 4.66
N LEU A 410 24.91 12.95 5.34
CA LEU A 410 24.76 13.70 6.59
C LEU A 410 25.46 12.97 7.75
N GLU A 411 26.42 13.63 8.39
CA GLU A 411 27.07 13.12 9.61
C GLU A 411 26.32 13.51 10.89
N ILE A 412 25.58 14.62 10.83
CA ILE A 412 24.74 15.15 11.91
C ILE A 412 23.44 15.72 11.34
N LEU A 413 22.37 15.66 12.14
CA LEU A 413 21.15 16.42 11.87
C LEU A 413 21.14 17.71 12.72
N PRO A 414 20.60 18.81 12.18
CA PRO A 414 20.36 20.03 12.96
C PRO A 414 19.30 19.79 14.04
N THR A 415 19.09 20.77 14.91
CA THR A 415 18.00 20.72 15.90
C THR A 415 16.66 20.54 15.19
N LEU A 416 15.89 19.53 15.63
CA LEU A 416 14.59 19.23 15.06
C LEU A 416 13.52 20.19 15.63
N PRO A 417 12.60 20.70 14.80
CA PRO A 417 11.49 21.53 15.26
C PRO A 417 10.59 20.79 16.25
N ASN A 418 10.10 21.50 17.27
CA ASN A 418 9.25 20.91 18.32
C ASN A 418 7.90 20.40 17.80
N GLY A 419 7.45 20.86 16.62
CA GLY A 419 6.20 20.46 15.99
C GLY A 419 6.34 19.35 14.95
N LEU A 420 7.56 18.87 14.68
CA LEU A 420 7.82 17.87 13.65
C LEU A 420 7.08 16.56 13.97
N GLN A 421 6.27 16.09 13.02
CA GLN A 421 5.43 14.89 13.16
C GLN A 421 6.05 13.68 12.47
N GLU A 422 6.76 13.90 11.36
CA GLU A 422 7.36 12.83 10.57
C GLU A 422 8.85 13.09 10.32
N LEU A 423 9.66 12.04 10.54
CA LEU A 423 11.09 12.10 10.29
C LEU A 423 11.58 10.81 9.63
N GLY A 424 12.21 10.96 8.47
CA GLY A 424 12.93 9.89 7.78
C GLY A 424 14.37 10.32 7.46
N TYR A 425 15.36 9.56 7.95
CA TYR A 425 16.78 9.93 7.86
C TYR A 425 17.70 8.75 7.51
N ASN A 426 17.15 7.56 7.26
CA ASN A 426 17.94 6.35 7.00
C ASN A 426 18.86 6.49 5.79
N GLY A 427 19.94 5.71 5.75
CA GLY A 427 20.94 5.78 4.67
C GLY A 427 21.91 6.97 4.78
N ASN A 428 21.94 7.67 5.92
CA ASN A 428 22.94 8.69 6.24
C ASN A 428 24.01 8.16 7.22
N PRO A 429 25.28 8.61 7.11
CA PRO A 429 26.35 8.26 8.06
C PRO A 429 26.27 9.06 9.39
N LEU A 430 25.09 9.09 10.02
CA LEU A 430 24.88 9.86 11.25
C LEU A 430 25.67 9.28 12.43
N ALA A 431 26.47 10.11 13.10
CA ALA A 431 27.20 9.70 14.31
C ALA A 431 26.26 9.60 15.52
N THR A 432 25.34 10.55 15.66
CA THR A 432 24.34 10.63 16.73
C THR A 432 23.08 11.31 16.24
N LEU A 433 21.92 10.92 16.79
CA LEU A 433 20.69 11.66 16.56
C LEU A 433 20.54 12.84 17.52
N PRO A 434 19.96 13.96 17.07
CA PRO A 434 19.53 15.04 17.95
C PRO A 434 18.37 14.56 18.84
N VAL A 435 18.01 15.37 19.84
CA VAL A 435 16.83 15.10 20.67
C VAL A 435 15.59 15.09 19.78
N LEU A 436 14.86 13.97 19.80
CA LEU A 436 13.62 13.81 19.05
C LEU A 436 12.49 14.60 19.71
N PRO A 437 11.67 15.33 18.94
CA PRO A 437 10.55 16.09 19.48
C PRO A 437 9.42 15.17 19.94
N ALA A 438 8.69 15.56 20.98
CA ALA A 438 7.59 14.76 21.54
C ALA A 438 6.36 14.67 20.60
N SER A 439 6.29 15.56 19.60
CA SER A 439 5.26 15.57 18.56
C SER A 439 5.45 14.51 17.48
N LEU A 440 6.59 13.80 17.49
CA LEU A 440 6.93 12.85 16.44
C LEU A 440 5.98 11.64 16.51
N ILE A 441 5.16 11.48 15.48
CA ILE A 441 4.18 10.40 15.34
C ILE A 441 4.76 9.27 14.49
N ASN A 442 5.56 9.62 13.47
CA ASN A 442 6.09 8.67 12.50
C ASN A 442 7.62 8.81 12.36
N LEU A 443 8.33 7.76 12.71
CA LEU A 443 9.73 7.54 12.34
C LEU A 443 9.72 6.62 11.13
N ASN A 444 9.58 7.20 9.95
CA ASN A 444 9.44 6.42 8.74
C ASN A 444 10.81 5.90 8.31
N ASN A 445 11.03 4.61 8.57
CA ASN A 445 12.24 3.89 8.24
C ASN A 445 12.13 3.10 6.92
N ASP A 446 11.00 3.19 6.21
CA ASP A 446 10.75 2.39 5.01
C ASP A 446 11.49 2.95 3.77
N PRO A 447 12.45 2.20 3.18
CA PRO A 447 13.15 2.58 1.96
C PRO A 447 12.25 2.53 0.71
N PHE A 448 11.05 1.94 0.81
CA PHE A 448 10.10 1.79 -0.31
C PHE A 448 9.01 2.86 -0.35
N ALA A 449 8.87 3.71 0.67
CA ALA A 449 7.97 4.86 0.66
C ALA A 449 8.41 6.00 -0.31
N GLY A 450 9.38 5.73 -1.20
CA GLY A 450 9.94 6.71 -2.13
C GLY A 450 10.60 6.14 -3.40
N GLY A 451 10.14 5.01 -3.93
CA GLY A 451 10.59 4.50 -5.24
C GLY A 451 12.03 3.96 -5.24
N ALA A 452 12.15 2.64 -5.13
CA ALA A 452 13.40 1.93 -4.89
C ALA A 452 14.52 2.22 -5.91
N THR A 453 15.70 2.55 -5.38
CA THR A 453 17.00 2.31 -6.01
C THR A 453 17.26 0.82 -6.18
N ALA A 454 17.86 0.42 -7.30
CA ALA A 454 18.45 -0.91 -7.44
C ALA A 454 19.56 -1.11 -6.36
N PRO A 455 19.59 -2.26 -5.65
CA PRO A 455 20.62 -2.55 -4.67
C PRO A 455 22.02 -2.59 -5.31
N LEU A 456 23.06 -2.20 -4.55
CA LEU A 456 24.46 -2.39 -4.94
C LEU A 456 24.71 -3.86 -5.30
N GLN A 457 25.53 -4.12 -6.32
CA GLN A 457 25.90 -5.50 -6.68
C GLN A 457 26.66 -6.16 -5.52
N LEU A 458 26.43 -7.45 -5.27
CA LEU A 458 27.01 -8.21 -4.14
C LEU A 458 28.54 -8.04 -4.02
N ILE A 459 29.23 -8.02 -5.16
CA ILE A 459 30.69 -7.84 -5.25
C ILE A 459 31.13 -6.52 -4.60
N GLN A 460 30.38 -5.43 -4.82
CA GLN A 460 30.68 -4.12 -4.24
C GLN A 460 30.42 -4.09 -2.73
N SER A 461 29.37 -4.76 -2.26
CA SER A 461 29.07 -4.87 -0.82
C SER A 461 30.12 -5.68 -0.06
N ILE A 462 30.67 -6.72 -0.69
CA ILE A 462 31.67 -7.63 -0.10
C ILE A 462 33.04 -6.96 0.06
N GLU A 463 33.44 -6.11 -0.88
CA GLU A 463 34.75 -5.44 -0.85
C GLU A 463 35.06 -4.76 0.50
N TYR A 464 34.03 -4.22 1.16
CA TYR A 464 34.14 -3.45 2.40
C TYR A 464 34.39 -4.28 3.66
N TRP A 465 34.16 -5.59 3.61
CA TRP A 465 34.38 -6.49 4.74
C TRP A 465 35.80 -7.05 4.80
N PHE A 466 36.58 -6.90 3.72
CA PHE A 466 37.92 -7.45 3.61
C PHE A 466 39.00 -6.35 3.57
N PRO A 467 40.18 -6.59 4.20
CA PRO A 467 41.33 -5.70 4.08
C PRO A 467 41.89 -5.73 2.64
N LEU A 468 42.54 -4.64 2.22
CA LEU A 468 43.04 -4.45 0.84
C LEU A 468 43.89 -5.62 0.32
N SER A 469 44.63 -6.30 1.20
CA SER A 469 45.47 -7.46 0.85
C SER A 469 44.69 -8.72 0.46
N GLN A 470 43.43 -8.85 0.86
CA GLN A 470 42.60 -10.05 0.65
C GLN A 470 41.44 -9.83 -0.34
N ARG A 471 41.18 -8.56 -0.73
CA ARG A 471 40.04 -8.21 -1.60
C ARG A 471 40.09 -8.88 -2.97
N ALA A 472 41.22 -8.80 -3.67
CA ALA A 472 41.31 -9.31 -5.04
C ALA A 472 40.97 -10.81 -5.13
N GLU A 473 41.47 -11.61 -4.19
CA GLU A 473 41.19 -13.05 -4.12
C GLU A 473 39.71 -13.32 -3.79
N MET A 474 39.16 -12.62 -2.78
CA MET A 474 37.77 -12.83 -2.36
C MET A 474 36.76 -12.37 -3.41
N LEU A 475 36.99 -11.24 -4.09
CA LEU A 475 36.10 -10.74 -5.13
C LEU A 475 35.98 -11.74 -6.30
N THR A 476 37.08 -12.33 -6.75
CA THR A 476 37.05 -13.38 -7.80
C THR A 476 36.24 -14.60 -7.36
N ARG A 477 36.29 -14.98 -6.07
CA ARG A 477 35.50 -16.11 -5.55
C ARG A 477 34.01 -15.80 -5.40
N PHE A 478 33.65 -14.53 -5.26
CA PHE A 478 32.25 -14.08 -5.17
C PHE A 478 31.63 -13.67 -6.52
N GLU A 479 32.40 -13.60 -7.60
CA GLU A 479 31.89 -13.30 -8.95
C GLU A 479 30.83 -14.31 -9.41
N SER A 480 31.06 -15.60 -9.19
CA SER A 480 30.07 -16.65 -9.52
C SER A 480 28.86 -16.61 -8.59
N ILE A 481 29.07 -16.23 -7.33
CA ILE A 481 28.03 -16.17 -6.29
C ILE A 481 27.08 -14.99 -6.51
N ALA A 482 27.57 -13.88 -7.07
CA ALA A 482 26.77 -12.69 -7.35
C ALA A 482 25.64 -12.92 -8.36
N SER A 483 25.66 -14.03 -9.10
CA SER A 483 24.63 -14.41 -10.07
C SER A 483 23.65 -15.47 -9.52
N GLU A 484 23.78 -15.86 -8.25
CA GLU A 484 22.88 -16.83 -7.62
C GLU A 484 21.56 -16.17 -7.19
N GLU A 485 20.51 -16.99 -7.06
CA GLU A 485 19.19 -16.54 -6.63
C GLU A 485 19.26 -15.88 -5.24
N ASN A 486 18.58 -14.75 -5.04
CA ASN A 486 18.59 -13.95 -3.79
C ASN A 486 19.94 -13.31 -3.40
N ALA A 487 20.96 -13.36 -4.27
CA ALA A 487 22.26 -12.74 -4.01
C ALA A 487 22.20 -11.20 -3.92
N ASP A 488 21.32 -10.57 -4.69
CA ASP A 488 21.01 -9.14 -4.68
C ASP A 488 20.35 -8.70 -3.36
N ILE A 489 19.44 -9.51 -2.84
CA ILE A 489 18.77 -9.28 -1.56
C ILE A 489 19.77 -9.42 -0.40
N PHE A 490 20.62 -10.45 -0.44
CA PHE A 490 21.70 -10.61 0.52
C PHE A 490 22.72 -9.46 0.44
N SER A 491 23.01 -8.94 -0.76
CA SER A 491 23.83 -7.73 -0.94
C SER A 491 23.23 -6.51 -0.24
N GLY A 492 21.92 -6.30 -0.40
CA GLY A 492 21.19 -5.24 0.29
C GLY A 492 21.26 -5.37 1.82
N PHE A 493 21.16 -6.60 2.34
CA PHE A 493 21.39 -6.89 3.76
C PHE A 493 22.82 -6.55 4.22
N LEU A 494 23.85 -7.00 3.50
CA LEU A 494 25.25 -6.76 3.86
C LEU A 494 25.61 -5.27 3.85
N ASN A 495 25.09 -4.52 2.89
CA ASN A 495 25.35 -3.08 2.83
C ASN A 495 24.74 -2.36 4.05
N ARG A 496 23.49 -2.71 4.41
CA ARG A 496 22.83 -2.22 5.63
C ARG A 496 23.63 -2.59 6.90
N LEU A 497 24.09 -3.84 7.01
CA LEU A 497 24.89 -4.33 8.14
C LEU A 497 26.23 -3.60 8.29
N ARG A 498 26.90 -3.29 7.18
CA ARG A 498 28.17 -2.55 7.14
C ARG A 498 28.03 -1.16 7.72
N HIS A 499 26.99 -0.44 7.32
CA HIS A 499 26.76 0.93 7.78
C HIS A 499 26.49 0.97 9.28
N ARG A 500 25.74 0.00 9.80
CA ARG A 500 25.42 -0.11 11.23
C ARG A 500 26.64 -0.32 12.12
N TYR A 501 27.53 -1.23 11.76
CA TYR A 501 28.67 -1.63 12.61
C TYR A 501 29.99 -1.08 12.11
N ARG A 502 30.01 0.17 11.62
CA ARG A 502 31.20 0.81 11.03
C ARG A 502 32.28 1.15 12.05
N GLU A 503 31.88 1.59 13.24
CA GLU A 503 32.77 2.16 14.25
C GLU A 503 33.82 1.17 14.78
N PRO A 504 35.02 1.63 15.18
CA PRO A 504 36.10 0.77 15.67
C PRO A 504 35.72 -0.12 16.86
N GLN A 505 34.77 0.31 17.69
CA GLN A 505 34.27 -0.48 18.82
C GLN A 505 33.62 -1.81 18.42
N TYR A 506 33.20 -1.97 17.16
CA TYR A 506 32.60 -3.19 16.63
C TYR A 506 33.59 -4.09 15.88
N GLU A 507 34.90 -3.86 15.98
CA GLU A 507 35.92 -4.65 15.25
C GLU A 507 35.81 -6.16 15.50
N GLY A 508 35.46 -6.56 16.72
CA GLY A 508 35.16 -7.96 17.05
C GLY A 508 33.96 -8.52 16.28
N PHE A 509 32.88 -7.75 16.17
CA PHE A 509 31.68 -8.13 15.40
C PHE A 509 31.96 -8.18 13.89
N ARG A 510 32.69 -7.19 13.37
CA ARG A 510 33.07 -7.17 11.94
C ARG A 510 33.94 -8.36 11.56
N SER A 511 34.80 -8.82 12.48
CA SER A 511 35.56 -10.05 12.30
C SER A 511 34.66 -11.27 12.18
N GLN A 512 33.58 -11.37 12.97
CA GLN A 512 32.59 -12.45 12.84
C GLN A 512 31.85 -12.41 11.50
N VAL A 513 31.46 -11.23 11.02
CA VAL A 513 30.84 -11.08 9.69
C VAL A 513 31.80 -11.53 8.59
N LYS A 514 33.07 -11.14 8.70
CA LYS A 514 34.12 -11.55 7.76
C LYS A 514 34.31 -13.07 7.75
N GLU A 515 34.38 -13.71 8.92
CA GLU A 515 34.52 -15.17 9.03
C GLU A 515 33.34 -15.91 8.39
N CYS A 516 32.12 -15.41 8.60
CA CYS A 516 30.94 -15.95 7.91
C CYS A 516 31.03 -15.81 6.40
N LEU A 517 31.41 -14.63 5.89
CA LEU A 517 31.57 -14.41 4.46
C LEU A 517 32.60 -15.35 3.86
N ILE A 518 33.71 -15.63 4.55
CA ILE A 518 34.71 -16.62 4.11
C ILE A 518 34.08 -18.01 4.01
N ARG A 519 33.30 -18.41 5.02
CA ARG A 519 32.66 -19.73 5.08
C ARG A 519 31.62 -19.93 3.98
N LEU A 520 30.91 -18.88 3.58
CA LEU A 520 29.91 -18.91 2.51
C LEU A 520 30.47 -19.25 1.13
N VAL A 521 31.76 -18.97 0.91
CA VAL A 521 32.39 -19.20 -0.39
C VAL A 521 32.45 -20.68 -0.72
N ASP A 522 32.76 -21.51 0.27
CA ASP A 522 33.01 -22.95 0.08
C ASP A 522 31.78 -23.82 0.36
N ASN A 523 30.67 -23.23 0.84
CA ASN A 523 29.48 -23.96 1.28
C ASN A 523 28.20 -23.48 0.57
N PRO A 524 27.82 -24.09 -0.58
CA PRO A 524 26.63 -23.68 -1.33
C PRO A 524 25.31 -23.86 -0.55
N GLU A 525 25.18 -24.94 0.21
CA GLU A 525 23.97 -25.20 1.02
C GLU A 525 23.81 -24.20 2.17
N LEU A 526 24.91 -23.83 2.84
CA LEU A 526 24.88 -22.78 3.86
C LEU A 526 24.50 -21.43 3.24
N ARG A 527 25.03 -21.15 2.05
CA ARG A 527 24.74 -19.92 1.33
C ARG A 527 23.28 -19.78 0.95
N GLU A 528 22.68 -20.83 0.39
CA GLU A 528 21.25 -20.87 0.09
C GLU A 528 20.41 -20.57 1.35
N ARG A 529 20.72 -21.23 2.48
CA ARG A 529 20.02 -20.99 3.76
C ARG A 529 20.16 -19.54 4.24
N LEU A 530 21.36 -18.97 4.21
CA LEU A 530 21.55 -17.58 4.66
C LEU A 530 20.90 -16.56 3.71
N PHE A 531 20.88 -16.83 2.40
CA PHE A 531 20.19 -15.98 1.43
C PHE A 531 18.68 -16.03 1.63
N MET A 532 18.13 -17.20 1.95
CA MET A 532 16.72 -17.34 2.31
C MET A 532 16.37 -16.60 3.62
N CYS A 533 17.24 -16.65 4.65
CA CYS A 533 17.06 -15.81 5.84
C CYS A 533 17.02 -14.31 5.50
N ALA A 534 17.85 -13.85 4.54
CA ALA A 534 17.78 -12.47 4.07
C ALA A 534 16.45 -12.19 3.37
N TYR A 535 16.01 -13.09 2.48
CA TYR A 535 14.76 -12.99 1.73
C TYR A 535 13.53 -12.89 2.63
N GLU A 536 13.36 -13.83 3.57
CA GLU A 536 12.22 -13.83 4.50
C GLU A 536 12.15 -12.55 5.35
N SER A 537 13.31 -11.95 5.63
CA SER A 537 13.39 -10.68 6.37
C SER A 537 13.10 -9.44 5.54
N THR A 538 12.97 -9.53 4.21
CA THR A 538 12.57 -8.39 3.34
C THR A 538 11.06 -8.22 3.20
N GLN A 539 10.26 -9.23 3.55
CA GLN A 539 8.79 -9.15 3.50
C GLN A 539 8.18 -8.38 4.70
N THR A 540 9.02 -7.84 5.59
CA THR A 540 8.64 -7.15 6.83
C THR A 540 9.71 -6.10 7.17
N CYS A 541 9.30 -4.94 7.70
CA CYS A 541 10.00 -3.65 7.72
C CYS A 541 11.50 -3.63 8.13
N ASP A 542 12.16 -2.52 7.77
CA ASP A 542 13.61 -2.27 7.72
C ASP A 542 14.36 -2.26 9.07
N ASP A 543 13.67 -2.45 10.20
CA ASP A 543 14.28 -2.51 11.55
C ASP A 543 15.00 -3.85 11.86
N ARG A 544 14.95 -4.82 10.93
CA ARG A 544 15.34 -6.21 11.19
C ARG A 544 16.82 -6.56 11.04
N ILE A 545 17.75 -5.65 10.75
CA ILE A 545 19.16 -6.01 10.44
C ILE A 545 19.83 -6.88 11.54
N SER A 546 19.67 -6.53 12.82
CA SER A 546 20.25 -7.33 13.92
C SER A 546 19.52 -8.65 14.13
N LEU A 547 18.20 -8.70 13.88
CA LEU A 547 17.41 -9.91 14.03
C LEU A 547 17.71 -10.88 12.88
N THR A 548 17.72 -10.39 11.65
CA THR A 548 18.15 -11.13 10.46
C THR A 548 19.56 -11.66 10.64
N TRP A 549 20.48 -10.87 11.20
CA TRP A 549 21.81 -11.36 11.56
C TRP A 549 21.74 -12.51 12.57
N ASN A 550 21.01 -12.34 13.68
CA ASN A 550 20.87 -13.39 14.70
C ASN A 550 20.20 -14.66 14.13
N MET A 551 19.20 -14.53 13.26
CA MET A 551 18.57 -15.65 12.54
C MET A 551 19.57 -16.36 11.63
N MET A 552 20.36 -15.61 10.85
CA MET A 552 21.44 -16.17 10.04
C MET A 552 22.49 -16.88 10.90
N ARG A 553 22.78 -16.37 12.10
CA ARG A 553 23.69 -17.05 13.04
C ARG A 553 23.11 -18.37 13.51
N VAL A 554 21.83 -18.40 13.89
CA VAL A 554 21.15 -19.65 14.28
C VAL A 554 21.16 -20.64 13.11
N ALA A 555 20.88 -20.20 11.90
CA ALA A 555 20.94 -21.04 10.70
C ALA A 555 22.36 -21.61 10.45
N GLU A 556 23.41 -20.80 10.65
CA GLU A 556 24.81 -21.25 10.55
C GLU A 556 25.18 -22.25 11.66
N MET A 557 24.74 -22.00 12.90
CA MET A 557 24.95 -22.91 14.04
C MET A 557 24.25 -24.26 13.82
N VAL A 558 23.00 -24.23 13.36
CA VAL A 558 22.23 -25.40 12.94
C VAL A 558 22.96 -26.17 11.83
N PHE A 559 23.40 -25.47 10.78
CA PHE A 559 24.16 -26.07 9.68
C PHE A 559 25.46 -26.73 10.16
N THR A 560 26.18 -26.09 11.09
CA THR A 560 27.43 -26.61 11.65
C THR A 560 27.20 -27.96 12.33
N VAL A 561 26.20 -28.06 13.22
CA VAL A 561 25.88 -29.34 13.87
C VAL A 561 25.37 -30.36 12.85
N GLU A 562 24.51 -29.92 11.95
CA GLU A 562 23.86 -30.78 10.97
C GLU A 562 24.84 -31.35 9.94
N GLN A 563 25.89 -30.64 9.50
CA GLN A 563 26.77 -31.08 8.41
C GLN A 563 28.20 -31.41 8.88
N GLU A 564 28.73 -30.67 9.85
CA GLU A 564 30.13 -30.79 10.30
C GLU A 564 30.27 -31.58 11.61
N GLY A 565 29.15 -31.85 12.29
CA GLY A 565 29.13 -32.63 13.52
C GLY A 565 29.52 -34.10 13.30
N HIS A 566 30.46 -34.58 14.10
CA HIS A 566 30.97 -35.95 14.09
C HIS A 566 31.45 -36.37 15.49
N GLU A 567 31.82 -37.65 15.66
CA GLU A 567 32.22 -38.17 16.98
C GLU A 567 33.43 -37.48 17.64
N GLY A 568 34.29 -36.81 16.85
CA GLY A 568 35.48 -36.14 17.35
C GLY A 568 35.28 -34.71 17.88
N ASN A 569 34.12 -34.08 17.66
CA ASN A 569 33.84 -32.67 18.03
C ASN A 569 32.54 -32.51 18.84
N LEU A 570 32.07 -33.57 19.50
CA LEU A 570 30.86 -33.57 20.31
C LEU A 570 30.78 -32.43 21.37
N PRO A 571 31.87 -32.06 22.08
CA PRO A 571 31.82 -30.93 23.02
C PRO A 571 31.44 -29.60 22.36
N GLU A 572 31.96 -29.32 21.18
CA GLU A 572 31.66 -28.11 20.41
C GLU A 572 30.21 -28.12 19.91
N MET A 573 29.75 -29.28 19.41
CA MET A 573 28.37 -29.42 18.92
C MET A 573 27.34 -29.24 20.04
N VAL A 574 27.62 -29.75 21.25
CA VAL A 574 26.75 -29.55 22.42
C VAL A 574 26.77 -28.10 22.90
N ASP A 575 27.91 -27.41 22.85
CA ASP A 575 27.95 -25.98 23.17
C ASP A 575 27.10 -25.15 22.21
N ILE A 576 27.23 -25.39 20.90
CA ILE A 576 26.39 -24.76 19.88
C ILE A 576 24.90 -25.05 20.16
N ALA A 577 24.56 -26.30 20.45
CA ALA A 577 23.19 -26.70 20.78
C ALA A 577 22.64 -25.94 22.00
N ARG A 578 23.45 -25.75 23.04
CA ARG A 578 23.07 -24.96 24.24
C ARG A 578 22.83 -23.50 23.90
N GLN A 579 23.65 -22.91 23.04
CA GLN A 579 23.45 -21.53 22.60
C GLN A 579 22.15 -21.37 21.79
N VAL A 580 21.87 -22.30 20.85
CA VAL A 580 20.61 -22.30 20.09
C VAL A 580 19.41 -22.45 21.02
N PHE A 581 19.46 -23.38 21.98
CA PHE A 581 18.42 -23.55 22.99
C PHE A 581 18.12 -22.25 23.76
N ARG A 582 19.17 -21.56 24.24
CA ARG A 582 19.00 -20.28 24.96
C ARG A 582 18.35 -19.21 24.08
N ILE A 583 18.73 -19.12 22.80
CA ILE A 583 18.18 -18.15 21.85
C ILE A 583 16.70 -18.44 21.56
N GLU A 584 16.32 -19.71 21.36
CA GLU A 584 14.92 -20.12 21.19
C GLU A 584 14.08 -19.77 22.43
N MET A 585 14.58 -20.06 23.63
CA MET A 585 13.88 -19.71 24.87
C MET A 585 13.69 -18.20 25.05
N LEU A 586 14.69 -17.39 24.69
CA LEU A 586 14.55 -15.93 24.70
C LEU A 586 13.50 -15.44 23.70
N THR A 587 13.44 -16.08 22.53
CA THR A 587 12.44 -15.81 21.49
C THR A 587 11.02 -16.10 21.99
N ASP A 588 10.81 -17.22 22.67
CA ASP A 588 9.52 -17.58 23.27
C ASP A 588 9.11 -16.65 24.41
N ILE A 589 10.06 -16.22 25.24
CA ILE A 589 9.82 -15.24 26.31
C ILE A 589 9.41 -13.90 25.71
N ALA A 590 10.14 -13.42 24.70
CA ALA A 590 9.83 -12.18 24.01
C ALA A 590 8.46 -12.23 23.33
N THR A 591 8.14 -13.31 22.61
CA THR A 591 6.85 -13.49 21.93
C THR A 591 5.66 -13.41 22.90
N ARG A 592 5.78 -14.01 24.09
CA ARG A 592 4.74 -13.90 25.12
C ARG A 592 4.60 -12.48 25.68
N LYS A 593 5.71 -11.77 25.85
CA LYS A 593 5.70 -10.37 26.31
C LYS A 593 5.06 -9.45 25.26
N ILE A 594 5.37 -9.66 23.99
CA ILE A 594 4.76 -8.95 22.85
C ILE A 594 3.23 -9.15 22.83
N GLN A 595 2.75 -10.40 22.92
CA GLN A 595 1.32 -10.68 23.00
C GLN A 595 0.64 -10.03 24.21
N GLN A 596 1.36 -9.87 25.32
CA GLN A 596 0.86 -9.15 26.49
C GLN A 596 0.77 -7.63 26.22
N LEU A 597 1.78 -7.05 25.57
CA LEU A 597 1.82 -5.63 25.22
C LEU A 597 0.73 -5.26 24.18
N GLN A 598 0.53 -6.07 23.15
CA GLN A 598 -0.51 -5.90 22.13
C GLN A 598 -1.93 -5.92 22.72
N ARG A 599 -2.17 -6.68 23.79
CA ARG A 599 -3.48 -6.68 24.50
C ARG A 599 -3.72 -5.41 25.32
N ILE A 600 -2.67 -4.71 25.70
CA ILE A 600 -2.74 -3.49 26.53
C ILE A 600 -2.75 -2.25 25.65
N HIS A 601 -2.01 -2.26 24.54
CA HIS A 601 -1.87 -1.17 23.59
C HIS A 601 -2.38 -1.64 22.22
N ASN A 602 -3.57 -1.16 21.81
CA ASN A 602 -4.29 -1.56 20.59
C ASN A 602 -3.54 -1.30 19.25
N THR A 603 -2.31 -0.79 19.29
CA THR A 603 -1.49 -0.35 18.14
C THR A 603 0.00 -0.59 18.38
N PHE A 604 0.37 -1.69 19.04
CA PHE A 604 1.80 -2.03 19.23
C PHE A 604 2.29 -2.87 18.05
N ASP A 605 2.97 -2.23 17.10
CA ASP A 605 3.64 -2.89 15.95
C ASP A 605 5.16 -3.12 16.20
N GLU A 606 5.65 -2.81 17.41
CA GLU A 606 7.08 -2.83 17.79
C GLU A 606 7.51 -4.17 18.44
N ASP A 607 7.14 -5.28 17.79
CA ASP A 607 7.40 -6.64 18.28
C ASP A 607 8.92 -6.98 18.36
N LEU A 608 9.75 -6.26 17.60
CA LEU A 608 11.14 -6.62 17.35
C LEU A 608 12.09 -6.13 18.46
N GLU A 609 11.75 -5.02 19.10
CA GLU A 609 12.54 -4.35 20.11
C GLU A 609 12.64 -5.17 21.39
N VAL A 610 11.56 -5.90 21.72
CA VAL A 610 11.49 -6.82 22.85
C VAL A 610 12.41 -8.03 22.63
N MET A 611 12.41 -8.61 21.44
CA MET A 611 13.23 -9.78 21.08
C MET A 611 14.72 -9.43 21.09
N LEU A 612 15.09 -8.35 20.40
CA LEU A 612 16.47 -7.88 20.33
C LEU A 612 16.96 -7.37 21.69
N GLY A 613 16.09 -6.72 22.47
CA GLY A 613 16.42 -6.22 23.80
C GLY A 613 16.85 -7.34 24.76
N LEU A 614 16.12 -8.46 24.79
CA LEU A 614 16.49 -9.61 25.63
C LEU A 614 17.78 -10.29 25.16
N GLN A 615 17.92 -10.55 23.86
CA GLN A 615 19.10 -11.23 23.32
C GLN A 615 20.39 -10.41 23.50
N THR A 616 20.32 -9.09 23.31
CA THR A 616 21.49 -8.21 23.48
C THR A 616 21.85 -8.00 24.94
N GLN A 617 20.88 -7.71 25.82
CA GLN A 617 21.14 -7.51 27.25
C GLN A 617 21.66 -8.77 27.96
N LEU A 618 21.20 -9.95 27.54
CA LEU A 618 21.58 -11.21 28.17
C LEU A 618 22.75 -11.93 27.49
N ARG A 619 23.31 -11.34 26.42
CA ARG A 619 24.40 -11.91 25.63
C ARG A 619 25.55 -12.42 26.49
N ASP A 620 26.10 -11.56 27.33
CA ASP A 620 27.26 -11.90 28.17
C ASP A 620 26.86 -12.84 29.31
N THR A 621 25.69 -12.61 29.92
CA THR A 621 25.20 -13.41 31.07
C THR A 621 24.80 -14.84 30.72
N LEU A 622 24.40 -15.09 29.46
CA LEU A 622 24.01 -16.39 28.93
C LEU A 622 25.04 -16.96 27.94
N CYS A 623 26.22 -16.34 27.85
CA CYS A 623 27.33 -16.75 26.99
C CYS A 623 26.92 -16.96 25.51
N LEU A 624 26.21 -15.99 24.92
CA LEU A 624 25.79 -16.04 23.51
C LEU A 624 26.89 -15.43 22.62
N THR A 625 27.74 -16.28 22.02
CA THR A 625 28.99 -15.83 21.39
C THR A 625 28.79 -15.08 20.06
N HIS A 626 27.67 -15.32 19.38
CA HIS A 626 27.41 -14.85 18.01
C HIS A 626 26.27 -13.82 17.88
N VAL A 627 25.64 -13.41 18.98
CA VAL A 627 24.56 -12.40 18.96
C VAL A 627 25.13 -11.00 18.71
N ALA A 628 24.38 -10.16 18.01
CA ALA A 628 24.72 -8.76 17.78
C ALA A 628 25.08 -8.02 19.10
N PRO A 629 26.07 -7.10 19.07
CA PRO A 629 26.64 -6.52 20.28
C PRO A 629 25.74 -5.51 21.00
N ASP A 630 24.82 -4.87 20.29
CA ASP A 630 23.96 -3.83 20.84
C ASP A 630 22.65 -3.63 20.06
N MET A 631 21.77 -2.85 20.67
CA MET A 631 20.46 -2.47 20.15
C MET A 631 20.26 -0.95 20.28
N TYR A 632 19.85 -0.30 19.18
CA TYR A 632 19.69 1.16 19.12
C TYR A 632 18.46 1.66 19.89
N PHE A 633 17.34 0.93 19.81
CA PHE A 633 16.04 1.34 20.34
C PHE A 633 15.65 0.61 21.63
N PHE A 634 16.60 0.30 22.53
CA PHE A 634 16.26 -0.40 23.78
C PHE A 634 15.15 0.30 24.59
N ARG A 635 15.08 1.65 24.53
CA ARG A 635 14.02 2.43 25.20
C ARG A 635 12.61 2.19 24.64
N PHE A 636 12.48 1.70 23.41
CA PHE A 636 11.21 1.37 22.78
C PHE A 636 10.79 -0.09 23.04
N SER A 637 11.70 -0.93 23.55
CA SER A 637 11.39 -2.33 23.91
C SER A 637 10.40 -2.51 25.06
N GLN A 638 10.09 -1.44 25.82
CA GLN A 638 9.27 -1.50 27.04
C GLN A 638 9.76 -2.56 28.07
N LEU A 639 10.98 -3.07 27.93
CA LEU A 639 11.58 -4.05 28.85
C LEU A 639 12.08 -3.34 30.09
N THR A 640 11.60 -3.79 31.26
CA THR A 640 12.13 -3.36 32.54
C THR A 640 13.34 -4.19 32.95
N GLU A 641 14.14 -3.70 33.89
CA GLU A 641 15.24 -4.47 34.48
C GLU A 641 14.74 -5.79 35.13
N ILE A 642 13.50 -5.80 35.62
CA ILE A 642 12.84 -6.99 36.19
C ILE A 642 12.55 -8.02 35.09
N ASP A 643 12.10 -7.58 33.91
CA ASP A 643 11.82 -8.46 32.78
C ASP A 643 13.11 -9.17 32.33
N VAL A 644 14.21 -8.43 32.20
CA VAL A 644 15.52 -8.97 31.80
C VAL A 644 16.03 -10.01 32.80
N LYS A 645 16.02 -9.69 34.11
CA LYS A 645 16.41 -10.63 35.18
C LYS A 645 15.52 -11.86 35.27
N THR A 646 14.22 -11.68 35.01
CA THR A 646 13.25 -12.79 35.00
C THR A 646 13.51 -13.71 33.82
N ALA A 647 13.79 -13.16 32.63
CA ALA A 647 14.15 -13.92 31.44
C ALA A 647 15.45 -14.71 31.64
N GLU A 648 16.51 -14.08 32.19
CA GLU A 648 17.77 -14.75 32.54
C GLU A 648 17.51 -15.98 33.43
N ARG A 649 16.74 -15.81 34.51
CA ARG A 649 16.42 -16.89 35.44
C ARG A 649 15.61 -18.00 34.77
N GLN A 650 14.63 -17.65 33.94
CA GLN A 650 13.82 -18.64 33.23
C GLN A 650 14.66 -19.50 32.28
N VAL A 651 15.55 -18.87 31.50
CA VAL A 651 16.43 -19.59 30.57
C VAL A 651 17.37 -20.53 31.31
N ARG A 652 18.01 -20.09 32.40
CA ARG A 652 18.92 -20.94 33.19
C ARG A 652 18.21 -22.16 33.80
N ILE A 653 17.03 -21.96 34.36
CA ILE A 653 16.22 -23.05 34.93
C ILE A 653 15.76 -24.01 33.82
N ALA A 654 15.33 -23.48 32.68
CA ALA A 654 14.89 -24.28 31.55
C ALA A 654 16.05 -25.14 31.01
N GLU A 655 17.24 -24.57 30.83
CA GLU A 655 18.40 -25.32 30.33
C GLU A 655 18.79 -26.47 31.26
N ASN A 656 18.86 -26.23 32.58
CA ASN A 656 19.18 -27.28 33.56
C ASN A 656 18.16 -28.44 33.56
N ARG A 657 16.90 -28.19 33.20
CA ARG A 657 15.81 -29.18 33.32
C ARG A 657 15.40 -29.83 32.01
N GLN A 658 15.53 -29.10 30.90
CA GLN A 658 14.89 -29.43 29.62
C GLN A 658 15.90 -29.61 28.49
N PHE A 659 17.16 -29.18 28.64
CA PHE A 659 18.13 -29.19 27.54
C PHE A 659 18.31 -30.58 26.93
N GLU A 660 18.48 -31.63 27.74
CA GLU A 660 18.61 -33.00 27.21
C GLU A 660 17.37 -33.40 26.42
N SER A 661 16.18 -33.06 26.91
CA SER A 661 14.93 -33.39 26.23
C SER A 661 14.75 -32.64 24.92
N TRP A 662 15.22 -31.39 24.87
CA TRP A 662 15.22 -30.58 23.67
C TRP A 662 16.26 -31.11 22.66
N LEU A 663 17.47 -31.42 23.11
CA LEU A 663 18.59 -31.87 22.28
C LEU A 663 18.24 -33.13 21.46
N ASN A 664 17.59 -34.12 22.07
CA ASN A 664 17.26 -35.34 21.32
C ASN A 664 16.10 -35.13 20.33
N ASN A 665 15.30 -34.09 20.52
CA ASN A 665 14.26 -33.70 19.56
C ASN A 665 14.81 -32.77 18.45
N TRP A 666 16.01 -32.24 18.64
CA TRP A 666 16.63 -31.32 17.70
C TRP A 666 17.22 -32.06 16.50
N GLU A 667 16.65 -31.82 15.32
CA GLU A 667 16.99 -32.52 14.06
C GLU A 667 18.49 -32.48 13.70
N PRO A 668 19.23 -31.36 13.86
CA PRO A 668 20.68 -31.33 13.60
C PRO A 668 21.46 -32.35 14.42
N TRP A 669 21.09 -32.54 15.69
CA TRP A 669 21.69 -33.54 16.56
C TRP A 669 21.34 -34.95 16.08
N GLN A 670 20.10 -35.19 15.65
CA GLN A 670 19.69 -36.48 15.09
C GLN A 670 20.47 -36.84 13.81
N MET A 671 20.75 -35.85 12.94
CA MET A 671 21.58 -36.02 11.75
C MET A 671 23.04 -36.33 12.08
N LEU A 672 23.58 -35.72 13.14
CA LEU A 672 24.88 -36.09 13.69
C LEU A 672 24.88 -37.55 14.17
N LEU A 673 23.87 -37.95 14.95
CA LEU A 673 23.74 -39.34 15.43
C LEU A 673 23.63 -40.34 14.28
N LYS A 674 22.91 -39.99 13.21
CA LYS A 674 22.83 -40.77 11.96
C LYS A 674 24.20 -40.99 11.33
N ARG A 675 25.08 -39.99 11.33
CA ARG A 675 26.44 -40.14 10.81
C ARG A 675 27.30 -41.04 11.67
N ILE A 676 27.14 -40.97 13.00
CA ILE A 676 27.90 -41.81 13.94
C ILE A 676 27.44 -43.28 13.87
N ASP A 677 26.14 -43.53 13.83
CA ASP A 677 25.58 -44.89 13.80
C ASP A 677 24.38 -44.98 12.83
N PRO A 678 24.64 -45.12 11.51
CA PRO A 678 23.59 -45.14 10.48
C PRO A 678 22.61 -46.30 10.65
N LEU A 679 23.10 -47.48 11.06
CA LEU A 679 22.30 -48.69 11.23
C LEU A 679 21.36 -48.59 12.43
N TRP A 680 21.79 -47.96 13.53
CA TRP A 680 20.90 -47.65 14.64
C TRP A 680 19.84 -46.64 14.21
N TYR A 681 20.24 -45.57 13.50
CA TYR A 681 19.31 -44.52 13.09
C TYR A 681 18.18 -45.03 12.20
N GLU A 682 18.49 -45.92 11.25
CA GLU A 682 17.48 -46.54 10.39
C GLU A 682 16.43 -47.32 11.22
N LYS A 683 16.88 -48.12 12.19
CA LYS A 683 15.98 -48.84 13.12
C LYS A 683 15.18 -47.89 14.01
N ALA A 684 15.79 -46.81 14.49
CA ALA A 684 15.13 -45.78 15.28
C ALA A 684 14.01 -45.09 14.48
N MET A 685 14.25 -44.83 13.18
CA MET A 685 13.26 -44.22 12.31
C MET A 685 12.13 -45.19 11.94
N ASP A 686 12.44 -46.48 11.74
CA ASP A 686 11.43 -47.53 11.57
C ASP A 686 10.54 -47.67 12.81
N GLU A 687 11.12 -47.63 14.02
CA GLU A 687 10.35 -47.66 15.27
C GLU A 687 9.45 -46.42 15.40
N LYS A 688 9.97 -45.23 15.07
CA LYS A 688 9.19 -43.98 15.06
C LYS A 688 8.04 -44.06 14.05
N TYR A 689 8.28 -44.57 12.84
CA TYR A 689 7.27 -44.71 11.80
C TYR A 689 6.20 -45.75 12.18
N ALA A 690 6.61 -46.87 12.78
CA ALA A 690 5.70 -47.89 13.28
C ALA A 690 4.82 -47.37 14.42
N PHE A 691 5.36 -46.52 15.30
CA PHE A 691 4.59 -45.86 16.36
C PHE A 691 3.56 -44.89 15.79
N VAL A 692 3.96 -43.97 14.90
CA VAL A 692 3.07 -42.94 14.33
C VAL A 692 1.91 -43.56 13.55
N ASN A 693 2.16 -44.67 12.83
CA ASN A 693 1.12 -45.39 12.08
C ASN A 693 0.44 -46.50 12.90
N GLY A 694 0.83 -46.67 14.16
CA GLY A 694 0.34 -47.71 15.05
C GLY A 694 -0.79 -47.23 15.98
N PRO A 695 -1.48 -48.16 16.66
CA PRO A 695 -2.53 -47.82 17.61
C PRO A 695 -2.00 -47.05 18.84
N ASP A 696 -0.71 -47.20 19.15
CA ASP A 696 -0.08 -46.56 20.31
C ASP A 696 -0.02 -45.04 20.21
N PHE A 697 0.13 -44.47 19.00
CA PHE A 697 0.06 -43.03 18.80
C PHE A 697 -1.32 -42.49 19.17
N GLN A 698 -2.37 -43.14 18.68
CA GLN A 698 -3.75 -42.73 18.98
C GLN A 698 -4.07 -42.87 20.46
N ASN A 699 -3.62 -43.96 21.10
CA ASN A 699 -3.82 -44.16 22.54
C ASN A 699 -3.19 -43.03 23.37
N ARG A 700 -1.94 -42.63 23.08
CA ARG A 700 -1.28 -41.53 23.77
C ARG A 700 -1.94 -40.17 23.47
N LEU A 701 -2.41 -39.97 22.23
CA LEU A 701 -3.15 -38.76 21.87
C LEU A 701 -4.48 -38.65 22.63
N ASP A 702 -5.20 -39.76 22.77
CA ASP A 702 -6.46 -39.84 23.54
C ASP A 702 -6.23 -39.59 25.04
N GLU A 703 -5.13 -40.08 25.61
CA GLU A 703 -4.71 -39.78 26.98
C GLU A 703 -4.44 -38.27 27.16
N LYS A 704 -3.79 -37.60 26.19
CA LYS A 704 -3.58 -36.15 26.24
C LYS A 704 -4.88 -35.37 26.13
N PHE A 705 -5.83 -35.80 25.29
CA PHE A 705 -7.16 -35.19 25.23
C PHE A 705 -7.89 -35.27 26.57
N GLN A 706 -7.78 -36.40 27.27
CA GLN A 706 -8.37 -36.56 28.61
C GLN A 706 -7.66 -35.68 29.65
N LEU A 707 -6.33 -35.67 29.66
CA LEU A 707 -5.53 -34.89 30.60
C LEU A 707 -5.80 -33.38 30.49
N HIS A 708 -5.89 -32.87 29.26
CA HIS A 708 -6.15 -31.45 28.99
C HIS A 708 -7.65 -31.11 28.90
N GLN A 709 -8.54 -32.07 29.17
CA GLN A 709 -10.00 -31.90 29.15
C GLN A 709 -10.52 -31.30 27.83
N VAL A 710 -9.99 -31.74 26.70
CA VAL A 710 -10.32 -31.20 25.37
C VAL A 710 -11.72 -31.68 24.92
N PRO A 711 -12.68 -30.77 24.69
CA PRO A 711 -14.03 -31.11 24.23
C PRO A 711 -14.02 -31.80 22.86
N PRO A 712 -14.92 -32.77 22.59
CA PRO A 712 -14.96 -33.50 21.32
C PRO A 712 -15.02 -32.62 20.07
N GLU A 713 -15.69 -31.48 20.17
CA GLU A 713 -15.96 -30.54 19.07
C GLU A 713 -14.69 -29.85 18.52
N ILE A 714 -13.63 -29.74 19.32
CA ILE A 714 -12.36 -29.10 18.92
C ILE A 714 -11.19 -30.08 18.85
N ARG A 715 -11.46 -31.39 18.96
CA ARG A 715 -10.40 -32.41 18.97
C ARG A 715 -9.68 -32.50 17.64
N ASP A 716 -10.37 -32.31 16.53
CA ASP A 716 -9.75 -32.32 15.19
C ASP A 716 -8.74 -31.16 15.06
N ASP A 717 -9.10 -29.96 15.49
CA ASP A 717 -8.19 -28.79 15.47
C ASP A 717 -7.03 -28.92 16.49
N THR A 718 -7.30 -29.48 17.66
CA THR A 718 -6.31 -29.64 18.74
C THR A 718 -5.39 -30.85 18.51
N SER A 719 -5.78 -31.80 17.65
CA SER A 719 -5.03 -33.01 17.32
C SER A 719 -3.63 -32.69 16.78
N HIS A 720 -3.51 -31.62 16.00
CA HIS A 720 -2.25 -31.20 15.41
C HIS A 720 -1.24 -30.71 16.48
N ILE A 721 -1.69 -30.01 17.52
CA ILE A 721 -0.82 -29.50 18.59
C ILE A 721 -0.41 -30.62 19.54
N LEU A 722 -1.38 -31.40 20.06
CA LEU A 722 -1.11 -32.48 20.99
C LEU A 722 -0.39 -33.66 20.30
N GLY A 723 -0.67 -33.90 19.02
CA GLY A 723 0.03 -34.89 18.21
C GLY A 723 1.52 -34.59 18.07
N LYS A 724 1.90 -33.31 17.87
CA LYS A 724 3.32 -32.89 17.88
C LYS A 724 4.01 -33.21 19.21
N ILE A 725 3.33 -32.99 20.34
CA ILE A 725 3.86 -33.30 21.67
C ILE A 725 4.07 -34.81 21.82
N VAL A 726 3.11 -35.64 21.42
CA VAL A 726 3.22 -37.11 21.49
C VAL A 726 4.38 -37.62 20.63
N ILE A 727 4.56 -37.05 19.43
CA ILE A 727 5.69 -37.40 18.55
C ILE A 727 7.03 -36.97 19.17
N ALA A 728 7.10 -35.81 19.81
CA ALA A 728 8.30 -35.34 20.51
C ALA A 728 8.65 -36.19 21.74
N GLU A 729 7.65 -36.64 22.50
CA GLU A 729 7.84 -37.57 23.62
C GLU A 729 8.38 -38.92 23.14
N LYS A 730 7.83 -39.49 22.07
CA LYS A 730 8.35 -40.74 21.49
C LYS A 730 9.74 -40.56 20.89
N THR A 731 9.99 -39.44 20.22
CA THR A 731 11.31 -39.13 19.66
C THR A 731 12.34 -39.02 20.79
N GLN A 732 12.01 -38.35 21.90
CA GLN A 732 12.84 -38.31 23.10
C GLN A 732 13.13 -39.72 23.64
N GLU A 733 12.13 -40.60 23.76
CA GLU A 733 12.31 -41.98 24.24
C GLU A 733 13.32 -42.77 23.38
N ILE A 734 13.24 -42.64 22.07
CA ILE A 734 14.10 -43.35 21.12
C ILE A 734 15.53 -42.81 21.16
N PHE A 735 15.68 -41.48 21.10
CA PHE A 735 16.99 -40.86 20.87
C PHE A 735 17.78 -40.62 22.17
N ALA A 736 17.14 -40.43 23.32
CA ALA A 736 17.83 -40.15 24.59
C ALA A 736 18.83 -41.23 25.00
N ASN A 737 18.47 -42.51 24.85
CA ASN A 737 19.34 -43.61 25.22
C ASN A 737 20.60 -43.65 24.34
N GLN A 738 20.44 -43.39 23.03
CA GLN A 738 21.57 -43.38 22.10
C GLN A 738 22.49 -42.18 22.33
N THR A 739 21.94 -40.99 22.59
CA THR A 739 22.72 -39.81 22.96
C THR A 739 23.60 -40.09 24.17
N ARG A 740 23.03 -40.64 25.25
CA ARG A 740 23.80 -41.00 26.45
C ARG A 740 24.87 -42.05 26.16
N LYS A 741 24.51 -43.11 25.43
CA LYS A 741 25.45 -44.19 25.07
C LYS A 741 26.66 -43.67 24.27
N ILE A 742 26.45 -42.78 23.31
CA ILE A 742 27.54 -42.21 22.50
C ILE A 742 28.43 -41.30 23.35
N LEU A 743 27.83 -40.47 24.20
CA LEU A 743 28.60 -39.60 25.11
C LEU A 743 29.38 -40.41 26.15
N GLU A 744 28.79 -41.46 26.73
CA GLU A 744 29.46 -42.38 27.65
C GLU A 744 30.65 -43.08 26.98
N ALA A 745 30.48 -43.56 25.75
CA ALA A 745 31.56 -44.22 24.99
C ALA A 745 32.76 -43.31 24.70
N LYS A 746 32.58 -41.99 24.80
CA LYS A 746 33.63 -40.97 24.60
C LYS A 746 34.05 -40.28 25.91
N GLU A 747 33.60 -40.77 27.06
CA GLU A 747 33.88 -40.17 28.38
C GLU A 747 33.39 -38.71 28.49
N GLN A 748 32.28 -38.39 27.82
CA GLN A 748 31.71 -37.04 27.68
C GLN A 748 30.31 -36.91 28.28
N SER A 749 29.91 -37.81 29.18
CA SER A 749 28.59 -37.77 29.84
C SER A 749 28.32 -36.48 30.60
N SER A 750 29.38 -35.80 31.08
CA SER A 750 29.27 -34.51 31.77
C SER A 750 28.71 -33.39 30.89
N LEU A 751 28.70 -33.56 29.55
CA LEU A 751 28.13 -32.57 28.63
C LEU A 751 26.61 -32.40 28.78
N LEU A 752 25.91 -33.37 29.37
CA LEU A 752 24.47 -33.29 29.65
C LEU A 752 24.14 -32.76 31.05
N GLU A 753 25.14 -32.56 31.90
CA GLU A 753 24.92 -32.09 33.28
C GLU A 753 24.41 -30.64 33.32
N PRO A 754 23.73 -30.25 34.42
CA PRO A 754 23.30 -28.87 34.64
C PRO A 754 24.46 -27.89 34.53
N THR A 755 24.30 -26.85 33.72
CA THR A 755 25.35 -25.86 33.44
C THR A 755 25.36 -24.72 34.45
N TRP A 756 24.20 -24.41 35.04
CA TRP A 756 24.03 -23.27 35.94
C TRP A 756 23.87 -23.72 37.39
N THR A 757 24.49 -23.00 38.33
CA THR A 757 24.23 -23.15 39.77
C THR A 757 22.86 -22.57 40.10
N GLU A 758 22.00 -23.35 40.78
CA GLU A 758 20.65 -22.91 41.19
C GLU A 758 20.62 -21.69 42.12
#